data_AF-A0A656D9L0-F1
#
_entry.id   AF-A0A656D9L0-F1
#
_cell.length_a   1.000
_cell.length_b   1.000
_cell.length_c   1.000
_cell.angle_alpha   90.00
_cell.angle_beta   90.00
_cell.angle_gamma   90.00
#
_symmetry.space_group_name_H-M   'P 1'
#
loop_
_entity.id
_entity.type
_entity.pdbx_description
1 polymer ?
#
loop_
_entity_poly.entity_id
_entity_poly.type
_entity_poly.pdbx_seq_one_letter_code
_entity_poly.pdbx_strand_id
1 'polypeptide(L)'
;MEVIKMRVVKLIFFLILIFPGLIYSQQRGIGLKDEGQISSEKFYRYSWALVIGIDNYLYAPKLRYAVRDAKAVAEVLINEYGFEKDKVIELYDSKATRSEIFKAFDRLKNNAKSNDRVLIFFAGHGVTEQLPDGRDKGYILPYDGKMDELLSTTISTDQLAEISQMLRAKHVFFVMDACYGGLIFARATPISLSTLEYLEVVTTRKARKALTAGGRNQAVFDMGPGGHSVFTYYFIKALKDKMADLNRDGIITTAELNEFVAPKVTAESKKLQTPEYGILAGDEGGDFIFIPSSFVLSFDVTINSIPLGANITIDGEAAGVTPVKVNLTQGEHTVRIEKEGYKTSIEKIYVSSDNRIFTFNLSPELLKLTIDVSPKDADLYIDNIKVEGSGTYLLSPGKHTVVAMKKNYKTIEKDIILNQDDYLNLTLPPVEDVSVEIRANVPDAVVYIDGSLVNYLSQGKVRLNIPAGTRTIKVASEGYKAMEKIVQLKVGEEYIINFNLEPELIPIEIKSNVLDADVYIDDVKVGKLDNGFGVFYVLQGKRYIKLEKEFYIPASKSVFVRGNEKLSINLNLEPFPVLSIKSNVPDAEIFINDTAYGKLKDGKADIKVGRGTKKLRLVKEGYKAASIYKYIDKNETVTIELEKIFGILDLSIYPANTDIYVYVDNQLVQQALKLQAKSVNFKLRIPYGSHNILIKAPGYKPYEFTVDIKSEENLFRTVILRETPENIARRIYDSKMRAKKGAITFSILSLTATGIGAFIYHSKSEKLYDEYMKLTKLVEMQKKYNEYKKTVQIRNILIASSAIFAVSSVYFLIKKVDYDKIYKDVIKSEVSLNYISSGNVKMVSVSVRF
;
A
#
# COMPACT_ATOMS: atom_id res chain seq x y z
N MET A 1 -65.27 51.90 33.26
CA MET A 1 -64.91 52.89 32.22
C MET A 1 -64.08 52.19 31.14
N GLU A 2 -64.65 51.38 30.23
CA GLU A 2 -65.91 51.51 29.44
C GLU A 2 -65.82 52.59 28.34
N VAL A 3 -66.20 52.33 27.07
CA VAL A 3 -66.63 51.05 26.45
C VAL A 3 -66.53 51.09 24.91
N ILE A 4 -66.44 49.90 24.27
CA ILE A 4 -66.67 49.59 22.83
C ILE A 4 -65.83 50.37 21.79
N LYS A 5 -64.86 49.79 21.06
CA LYS A 5 -64.87 48.67 20.07
C LYS A 5 -65.40 48.99 18.65
N MET A 6 -64.44 49.18 17.73
CA MET A 6 -64.22 48.31 16.56
C MET A 6 -65.23 48.33 15.38
N ARG A 7 -64.89 49.02 14.28
CA ARG A 7 -64.53 48.42 12.96
C ARG A 7 -64.26 49.49 11.88
N VAL A 8 -63.03 49.54 11.36
CA VAL A 8 -62.67 50.34 10.17
C VAL A 8 -62.44 49.41 8.99
N VAL A 9 -63.35 49.40 8.02
CA VAL A 9 -63.20 48.74 6.70
C VAL A 9 -63.84 49.62 5.62
N LYS A 10 -63.14 50.70 5.25
CA LYS A 10 -63.30 51.54 4.04
C LYS A 10 -62.24 52.65 4.09
N LEU A 11 -61.79 53.13 2.92
CA LEU A 11 -60.70 54.10 2.68
C LEU A 11 -59.25 53.55 2.79
N ILE A 12 -58.90 52.58 1.94
CA ILE A 12 -57.56 52.52 1.31
C ILE A 12 -57.77 52.36 -0.20
N PHE A 13 -58.19 53.44 -0.86
CA PHE A 13 -58.33 53.47 -2.33
C PHE A 13 -58.25 54.89 -2.92
N PHE A 14 -57.48 55.80 -2.30
CA PHE A 14 -57.10 57.08 -2.92
C PHE A 14 -55.92 57.74 -2.20
N LEU A 15 -54.67 57.44 -2.59
CA LEU A 15 -53.51 58.34 -2.54
C LEU A 15 -52.31 57.74 -3.31
N ILE A 16 -51.29 58.56 -3.56
CA ILE A 16 -50.10 58.28 -4.40
C ILE A 16 -50.41 58.35 -5.91
N LEU A 17 -50.70 59.58 -6.33
CA LEU A 17 -50.25 60.15 -7.60
C LEU A 17 -49.14 61.18 -7.29
N ILE A 18 -48.37 61.59 -8.31
CA ILE A 18 -47.27 62.57 -8.25
C ILE A 18 -45.97 62.03 -7.61
N PHE A 19 -45.10 61.43 -8.44
CA PHE A 19 -43.69 61.83 -8.55
C PHE A 19 -43.07 61.27 -9.85
N PRO A 20 -42.77 62.09 -10.87
CA PRO A 20 -42.07 61.64 -12.07
C PRO A 20 -40.55 61.72 -11.88
N GLY A 21 -39.84 60.60 -12.09
CA GLY A 21 -38.37 60.53 -12.06
C GLY A 21 -37.86 59.74 -13.27
N LEU A 22 -36.85 60.26 -13.97
CA LEU A 22 -36.37 59.68 -15.22
C LEU A 22 -35.54 58.40 -15.00
N ILE A 23 -35.86 57.36 -15.75
CA ILE A 23 -34.86 56.41 -16.26
C ILE A 23 -35.00 56.39 -17.79
N TYR A 24 -33.92 56.76 -18.49
CA TYR A 24 -33.90 56.89 -19.93
C TYR A 24 -33.62 55.52 -20.56
N SER A 25 -34.64 54.87 -21.14
CA SER A 25 -34.50 53.65 -21.93
C SER A 25 -34.92 53.93 -23.38
N GLN A 26 -34.14 53.44 -24.35
CA GLN A 26 -34.40 53.71 -25.77
C GLN A 26 -35.61 52.92 -26.26
N GLN A 27 -36.76 53.58 -26.38
CA GLN A 27 -37.84 53.08 -27.24
C GLN A 27 -37.40 53.16 -28.71
N ARG A 28 -36.85 52.05 -29.23
CA ARG A 28 -37.18 51.68 -30.61
C ARG A 28 -38.66 51.30 -30.62
N GLY A 29 -39.44 51.93 -31.49
CA GLY A 29 -40.84 51.58 -31.68
C GLY A 29 -40.94 50.15 -32.22
N ILE A 30 -41.32 49.21 -31.36
CA ILE A 30 -41.80 47.89 -31.76
C ILE A 30 -43.32 48.02 -31.79
N GLY A 31 -43.90 47.94 -32.98
CA GLY A 31 -45.35 47.91 -33.12
C GLY A 31 -45.91 46.66 -32.45
N LEU A 32 -47.03 46.78 -31.75
CA LEU A 32 -47.81 45.64 -31.31
C LEU A 32 -48.29 44.89 -32.57
N LYS A 33 -47.67 43.74 -32.84
CA LYS A 33 -48.23 42.72 -33.70
C LYS A 33 -49.03 41.76 -32.83
N ASP A 34 -50.21 41.39 -33.29
CA ASP A 34 -50.95 40.24 -32.79
C ASP A 34 -50.32 38.93 -33.33
N GLU A 35 -49.15 38.54 -32.79
CA GLU A 35 -48.48 37.28 -33.14
C GLU A 35 -48.96 36.12 -32.25
N GLY A 36 -50.10 35.54 -32.64
CA GLY A 36 -50.68 34.35 -31.98
C GLY A 36 -51.66 33.52 -32.84
N GLN A 37 -52.14 34.04 -33.97
CA GLN A 37 -52.97 33.28 -34.91
C GLN A 37 -52.14 32.83 -36.11
N ILE A 38 -52.22 31.53 -36.46
CA ILE A 38 -51.75 31.05 -37.77
C ILE A 38 -52.91 31.22 -38.75
N SER A 39 -52.93 32.38 -39.39
CA SER A 39 -53.83 32.67 -40.51
C SER A 39 -53.47 31.81 -41.73
N SER A 40 -54.28 31.90 -42.78
CA SER A 40 -54.01 31.26 -44.07
C SER A 40 -52.66 31.65 -44.70
N GLU A 41 -52.05 32.76 -44.25
CA GLU A 41 -50.76 33.29 -44.74
C GLU A 41 -49.60 32.29 -44.63
N LYS A 42 -49.62 31.38 -43.63
CA LYS A 42 -48.59 30.32 -43.50
C LYS A 42 -48.57 29.38 -44.72
N PHE A 43 -49.72 29.14 -45.35
CA PHE A 43 -49.89 28.18 -46.43
C PHE A 43 -50.12 28.83 -47.80
N TYR A 44 -50.70 30.03 -47.82
CA TYR A 44 -51.04 30.77 -49.03
C TYR A 44 -50.71 32.25 -48.86
N ARG A 45 -49.99 32.83 -49.82
CA ARG A 45 -49.73 34.28 -49.79
C ARG A 45 -51.03 35.07 -50.02
N TYR A 46 -51.87 34.65 -50.97
CA TYR A 46 -53.22 35.20 -51.18
C TYR A 46 -54.23 34.12 -51.56
N SER A 47 -55.49 34.37 -51.25
CA SER A 47 -56.64 33.54 -51.62
C SER A 47 -57.51 34.28 -52.64
N TRP A 48 -57.57 33.78 -53.87
CA TRP A 48 -58.37 34.33 -54.96
C TRP A 48 -59.62 33.48 -55.20
N ALA A 49 -60.70 34.10 -55.66
CA ALA A 49 -61.84 33.36 -56.19
C ALA A 49 -62.42 34.00 -57.46
N LEU A 50 -63.01 33.19 -58.33
CA LEU A 50 -63.94 33.60 -59.38
C LEU A 50 -65.26 32.90 -59.10
N VAL A 51 -66.31 33.67 -58.87
CA VAL A 51 -67.59 33.20 -58.35
C VAL A 51 -68.70 33.65 -59.29
N ILE A 52 -69.24 32.69 -60.03
CA ILE A 52 -70.19 32.90 -61.13
C ILE A 52 -71.54 32.31 -60.75
N GLY A 53 -72.61 33.07 -60.94
CA GLY A 53 -73.98 32.62 -60.72
C GLY A 53 -74.94 33.25 -61.73
N ILE A 54 -75.76 32.45 -62.41
CA ILE A 54 -76.59 32.93 -63.53
C ILE A 54 -78.02 32.36 -63.41
N ASP A 55 -78.97 33.23 -63.08
CA ASP A 55 -80.40 32.90 -63.01
C ASP A 55 -81.14 33.43 -64.26
N ASN A 56 -80.78 34.63 -64.72
CA ASN A 56 -81.48 35.36 -65.78
C ASN A 56 -80.76 35.25 -67.13
N TYR A 57 -80.64 34.04 -67.67
CA TYR A 57 -80.07 33.79 -69.00
C TYR A 57 -80.76 34.56 -70.14
N LEU A 58 -79.98 34.90 -71.20
CA LEU A 58 -80.48 35.59 -72.39
C LEU A 58 -81.16 34.64 -73.40
N TYR A 59 -80.62 33.42 -73.56
CA TYR A 59 -81.08 32.44 -74.55
C TYR A 59 -81.42 31.05 -73.97
N ALA A 60 -81.42 30.91 -72.64
CA ALA A 60 -81.69 29.65 -71.93
C ALA A 60 -82.78 29.83 -70.87
N PRO A 61 -83.39 28.74 -70.34
CA PRO A 61 -84.40 28.83 -69.28
C PRO A 61 -83.84 29.50 -68.03
N LYS A 62 -84.70 30.22 -67.28
CA LYS A 62 -84.27 30.84 -66.02
C LYS A 62 -84.11 29.82 -64.89
N LEU A 63 -83.10 30.04 -64.05
CA LEU A 63 -82.93 29.39 -62.75
C LEU A 63 -83.44 30.31 -61.62
N ARG A 64 -83.39 29.84 -60.38
CA ARG A 64 -83.95 30.51 -59.19
C ARG A 64 -82.92 30.85 -58.12
N TYR A 65 -81.88 30.04 -57.97
CA TYR A 65 -80.92 30.17 -56.86
C TYR A 65 -79.47 30.37 -57.28
N ALA A 66 -79.10 30.30 -58.56
CA ALA A 66 -77.69 30.29 -58.99
C ALA A 66 -76.91 31.56 -58.61
N VAL A 67 -77.53 32.76 -58.69
CA VAL A 67 -76.92 34.02 -58.21
C VAL A 67 -76.83 34.05 -56.68
N ARG A 68 -77.78 33.41 -55.98
CA ARG A 68 -77.81 33.36 -54.51
C ARG A 68 -76.79 32.36 -53.95
N ASP A 69 -76.65 31.22 -54.61
CA ASP A 69 -75.66 30.17 -54.35
C ASP A 69 -74.25 30.74 -54.48
N ALA A 70 -73.95 31.39 -55.61
CA ALA A 70 -72.68 32.05 -55.83
C ALA A 70 -72.40 33.16 -54.79
N LYS A 71 -73.38 33.99 -54.42
CA LYS A 71 -73.21 35.00 -53.36
C LYS A 71 -72.89 34.39 -52.00
N ALA A 72 -73.65 33.38 -51.57
CA ALA A 72 -73.44 32.75 -50.27
C ALA A 72 -72.10 32.00 -50.19
N VAL A 73 -71.63 31.42 -51.30
CA VAL A 73 -70.26 30.88 -51.38
C VAL A 73 -69.21 32.00 -51.26
N ALA A 74 -69.37 33.13 -51.96
CA ALA A 74 -68.46 34.27 -51.82
C ALA A 74 -68.42 34.81 -50.37
N GLU A 75 -69.57 34.93 -49.70
CA GLU A 75 -69.66 35.33 -48.30
C GLU A 75 -68.92 34.38 -47.35
N VAL A 76 -69.08 33.06 -47.51
CA VAL A 76 -68.37 32.07 -46.68
C VAL A 76 -66.86 32.13 -46.90
N LEU A 77 -66.40 32.26 -48.15
CA LEU A 77 -64.97 32.36 -48.46
C LEU A 77 -64.34 33.62 -47.84
N ILE A 78 -65.02 34.76 -47.91
CA ILE A 78 -64.55 36.04 -47.36
C ILE A 78 -64.55 35.99 -45.83
N ASN A 79 -65.68 35.63 -45.21
CA ASN A 79 -65.89 35.80 -43.77
C ASN A 79 -65.24 34.68 -42.93
N GLU A 80 -65.25 33.44 -43.42
CA GLU A 80 -64.83 32.27 -42.63
C GLU A 80 -63.42 31.76 -43.01
N TYR A 81 -62.90 32.07 -44.21
CA TYR A 81 -61.72 31.41 -44.79
C TYR A 81 -60.62 32.34 -45.35
N GLY A 82 -60.67 33.64 -45.07
CA GLY A 82 -59.59 34.57 -45.41
C GLY A 82 -59.39 34.80 -46.91
N PHE A 83 -60.48 34.95 -47.67
CA PHE A 83 -60.43 35.46 -49.05
C PHE A 83 -60.66 36.97 -49.04
N GLU A 84 -59.64 37.76 -49.41
CA GLU A 84 -59.78 39.21 -49.45
C GLU A 84 -60.77 39.63 -50.55
N LYS A 85 -61.66 40.56 -50.21
CA LYS A 85 -62.79 40.95 -51.06
C LYS A 85 -62.40 41.55 -52.42
N ASP A 86 -61.21 42.12 -52.57
CA ASP A 86 -60.68 42.60 -53.85
C ASP A 86 -60.20 41.48 -54.79
N LYS A 87 -59.95 40.29 -54.24
CA LYS A 87 -59.43 39.07 -54.91
C LYS A 87 -60.53 38.04 -55.17
N VAL A 88 -61.75 38.29 -54.71
CA VAL A 88 -62.98 37.59 -55.12
C VAL A 88 -63.57 38.33 -56.33
N ILE A 89 -63.79 37.62 -57.43
CA ILE A 89 -64.34 38.15 -58.69
C ILE A 89 -65.77 37.62 -58.83
N GLU A 90 -66.75 38.48 -58.55
CA GLU A 90 -68.18 38.17 -58.62
C GLU A 90 -68.77 38.48 -60.01
N LEU A 91 -69.29 37.47 -60.72
CA LEU A 91 -69.99 37.65 -62.00
C LEU A 91 -71.42 37.08 -61.92
N TYR A 92 -72.41 37.97 -62.02
CA TYR A 92 -73.83 37.61 -61.89
C TYR A 92 -74.67 38.04 -63.10
N ASP A 93 -75.58 37.18 -63.54
CA ASP A 93 -76.50 37.39 -64.66
C ASP A 93 -75.82 38.06 -65.86
N SER A 94 -76.25 39.26 -66.28
CA SER A 94 -75.75 39.98 -67.46
C SER A 94 -74.27 40.42 -67.37
N LYS A 95 -73.60 40.23 -66.24
CA LYS A 95 -72.14 40.36 -66.11
C LYS A 95 -71.39 39.08 -66.39
N ALA A 96 -72.04 37.92 -66.35
CA ALA A 96 -71.43 36.60 -66.57
C ALA A 96 -71.47 36.20 -68.06
N THR A 97 -71.07 37.12 -68.96
CA THR A 97 -70.94 36.82 -70.38
C THR A 97 -69.68 36.00 -70.68
N ARG A 98 -69.63 35.32 -71.82
CA ARG A 98 -68.44 34.57 -72.26
C ARG A 98 -67.18 35.44 -72.26
N SER A 99 -67.30 36.71 -72.65
CA SER A 99 -66.18 37.66 -72.67
C SER A 99 -65.72 38.04 -71.27
N GLU A 100 -66.63 38.38 -70.35
CA GLU A 100 -66.26 38.76 -68.98
C GLU A 100 -65.70 37.60 -68.16
N ILE A 101 -66.21 36.37 -68.37
CA ILE A 101 -65.66 35.18 -67.72
C ILE A 101 -64.20 34.92 -68.18
N PHE A 102 -63.89 35.05 -69.47
CA PHE A 102 -62.49 34.97 -69.92
C PHE A 102 -61.62 36.11 -69.39
N LYS A 103 -62.13 37.35 -69.32
CA LYS A 103 -61.39 38.48 -68.71
C LYS A 103 -61.11 38.23 -67.22
N ALA A 104 -62.02 37.58 -66.49
CA ALA A 104 -61.79 37.16 -65.12
C ALA A 104 -60.70 36.08 -65.03
N PHE A 105 -60.69 35.08 -65.92
CA PHE A 105 -59.61 34.10 -66.00
C PHE A 105 -58.25 34.72 -66.36
N ASP A 106 -58.19 35.69 -67.28
CA ASP A 106 -56.96 36.46 -67.55
C ASP A 106 -56.53 37.30 -66.34
N ARG A 107 -57.48 37.91 -65.59
CA ARG A 107 -57.18 38.61 -64.33
C ARG A 107 -56.54 37.64 -63.32
N LEU A 108 -57.08 36.42 -63.14
CA LEU A 108 -56.49 35.40 -62.27
C LEU A 108 -55.09 34.97 -62.74
N LYS A 109 -54.95 34.58 -64.01
CA LYS A 109 -53.71 34.15 -64.67
C LYS A 109 -52.57 35.17 -64.53
N ASN A 110 -52.89 36.46 -64.65
CA ASN A 110 -51.91 37.53 -64.56
C ASN A 110 -51.56 37.90 -63.10
N ASN A 111 -52.52 37.84 -62.16
CA ASN A 111 -52.33 38.34 -60.80
C ASN A 111 -51.96 37.27 -59.76
N ALA A 112 -52.57 36.07 -59.81
CA ALA A 112 -52.25 34.98 -58.89
C ALA A 112 -50.83 34.44 -59.13
N LYS A 113 -50.11 34.12 -58.05
CA LYS A 113 -48.69 33.67 -58.08
C LYS A 113 -48.53 32.26 -57.50
N SER A 114 -47.32 31.72 -57.56
CA SER A 114 -46.97 30.32 -57.21
C SER A 114 -47.24 29.89 -55.76
N ASN A 115 -47.52 30.83 -54.86
CA ASN A 115 -47.88 30.56 -53.46
C ASN A 115 -49.33 30.99 -53.15
N ASP A 116 -50.11 31.41 -54.14
CA ASP A 116 -51.52 31.78 -53.98
C ASP A 116 -52.42 30.55 -54.26
N ARG A 117 -53.68 30.58 -53.78
CA ARG A 117 -54.74 29.62 -54.18
C ARG A 117 -55.84 30.31 -55.00
N VAL A 118 -56.51 29.56 -55.88
CA VAL A 118 -57.65 30.04 -56.69
C VAL A 118 -58.82 29.05 -56.58
N LEU A 119 -59.98 29.53 -56.13
CA LEU A 119 -61.25 28.80 -56.19
C LEU A 119 -62.10 29.31 -57.36
N ILE A 120 -62.66 28.43 -58.16
CA ILE A 120 -63.60 28.78 -59.23
C ILE A 120 -64.95 28.15 -58.87
N PHE A 121 -65.93 28.97 -58.52
CA PHE A 121 -67.30 28.54 -58.29
C PHE A 121 -68.16 28.92 -59.49
N PHE A 122 -68.95 27.99 -60.00
CA PHE A 122 -69.97 28.23 -61.03
C PHE A 122 -71.28 27.57 -60.62
N ALA A 123 -72.36 28.35 -60.54
CA ALA A 123 -73.74 27.84 -60.52
C ALA A 123 -74.48 28.32 -61.78
N GLY A 124 -75.14 27.41 -62.47
CA GLY A 124 -75.84 27.72 -63.72
C GLY A 124 -76.13 26.49 -64.59
N HIS A 125 -76.57 26.74 -65.82
CA HIS A 125 -76.75 25.67 -66.81
C HIS A 125 -75.41 25.07 -67.24
N GLY A 126 -75.40 23.74 -67.31
CA GLY A 126 -74.41 22.95 -68.03
C GLY A 126 -75.06 22.14 -69.14
N VAL A 127 -74.27 21.72 -70.12
CA VAL A 127 -74.68 20.87 -71.24
C VAL A 127 -73.63 19.78 -71.44
N THR A 128 -74.08 18.56 -71.75
CA THR A 128 -73.21 17.49 -72.25
C THR A 128 -73.57 17.20 -73.71
N GLU A 129 -72.57 17.33 -74.59
CA GLU A 129 -72.62 16.92 -75.99
C GLU A 129 -71.91 15.57 -76.13
N GLN A 130 -72.50 14.60 -76.83
CA GLN A 130 -71.78 13.36 -77.16
C GLN A 130 -71.05 13.54 -78.49
N LEU A 131 -69.73 13.40 -78.48
CA LEU A 131 -68.86 13.53 -79.64
C LEU A 131 -68.98 12.30 -80.58
N PRO A 132 -68.59 12.42 -81.87
CA PRO A 132 -68.63 11.31 -82.82
C PRO A 132 -67.79 10.07 -82.45
N ASP A 133 -66.83 10.21 -81.52
CA ASP A 133 -66.04 9.10 -80.97
C ASP A 133 -66.68 8.44 -79.72
N GLY A 134 -67.89 8.87 -79.35
CA GLY A 134 -68.66 8.36 -78.23
C GLY A 134 -68.35 9.01 -76.89
N ARG A 135 -67.32 9.86 -76.77
CA ARG A 135 -67.00 10.59 -75.53
C ARG A 135 -68.02 11.70 -75.27
N ASP A 136 -68.28 11.94 -73.99
CA ASP A 136 -69.04 13.11 -73.55
C ASP A 136 -68.11 14.33 -73.41
N LYS A 137 -68.57 15.49 -73.90
CA LYS A 137 -67.94 16.79 -73.71
C LYS A 137 -68.88 17.70 -72.93
N GLY A 138 -68.41 18.18 -71.78
CA GLY A 138 -69.15 19.12 -70.96
C GLY A 138 -68.94 20.57 -71.41
N TYR A 139 -69.96 21.38 -71.24
CA TYR A 139 -69.93 22.83 -71.38
C TYR A 139 -70.68 23.50 -70.23
N ILE A 140 -70.18 24.64 -69.76
CA ILE A 140 -70.95 25.57 -68.92
C ILE A 140 -71.49 26.71 -69.79
N LEU A 141 -72.72 27.14 -69.52
CA LEU A 141 -73.39 28.21 -70.27
C LEU A 141 -73.14 29.58 -69.59
N PRO A 142 -72.51 30.55 -70.28
CA PRO A 142 -72.54 31.96 -69.91
C PRO A 142 -73.93 32.58 -70.14
N TYR A 143 -74.15 33.79 -69.63
CA TYR A 143 -75.43 34.52 -69.79
C TYR A 143 -75.88 34.68 -71.25
N ASP A 144 -74.91 34.96 -72.14
CA ASP A 144 -75.05 35.09 -73.59
C ASP A 144 -74.85 33.76 -74.35
N GLY A 145 -74.68 32.65 -73.61
CA GLY A 145 -74.58 31.29 -74.14
C GLY A 145 -75.90 30.78 -74.71
N LYS A 146 -75.81 30.02 -75.80
CA LYS A 146 -76.93 29.39 -76.50
C LYS A 146 -76.78 27.87 -76.49
N MET A 147 -77.91 27.16 -76.42
CA MET A 147 -77.94 25.68 -76.41
C MET A 147 -77.65 25.05 -77.79
N ASP A 148 -77.87 25.79 -78.87
CA ASP A 148 -77.70 25.37 -80.27
C ASP A 148 -76.37 25.86 -80.90
N GLU A 149 -75.66 26.80 -80.25
CA GLU A 149 -74.35 27.32 -80.69
C GLU A 149 -73.25 27.06 -79.64
N LEU A 150 -73.13 25.80 -79.17
CA LEU A 150 -72.25 25.43 -78.05
C LEU A 150 -70.78 25.87 -78.27
N LEU A 151 -70.18 25.48 -79.40
CA LEU A 151 -68.74 25.70 -79.68
C LEU A 151 -68.32 27.18 -79.61
N SER A 152 -69.16 28.09 -80.10
CA SER A 152 -68.88 29.53 -80.15
C SER A 152 -69.27 30.23 -78.84
N THR A 153 -70.43 29.90 -78.26
CA THR A 153 -71.06 30.69 -77.19
C THR A 153 -70.86 30.14 -75.77
N THR A 154 -70.36 28.91 -75.60
CA THR A 154 -70.24 28.24 -74.28
C THR A 154 -68.79 27.86 -73.96
N ILE A 155 -68.46 27.66 -72.67
CA ILE A 155 -67.10 27.31 -72.22
C ILE A 155 -67.02 25.80 -72.00
N SER A 156 -66.16 25.09 -72.73
CA SER A 156 -66.03 23.63 -72.59
C SER A 156 -65.18 23.23 -71.38
N THR A 157 -65.35 21.98 -70.93
CA THR A 157 -64.50 21.37 -69.89
C THR A 157 -63.03 21.30 -70.30
N ASP A 158 -62.73 21.12 -71.59
CA ASP A 158 -61.36 21.25 -72.14
C ASP A 158 -60.80 22.66 -71.89
N GLN A 159 -61.56 23.72 -72.22
CA GLN A 159 -61.13 25.10 -72.00
C GLN A 159 -60.87 25.38 -70.52
N LEU A 160 -61.70 24.84 -69.61
CA LEU A 160 -61.48 24.94 -68.17
C LEU A 160 -60.20 24.21 -67.73
N ALA A 161 -59.91 23.03 -68.30
CA ALA A 161 -58.69 22.27 -68.00
C ALA A 161 -57.42 22.91 -68.58
N GLU A 162 -57.49 23.58 -69.73
CA GLU A 162 -56.40 24.40 -70.30
C GLU A 162 -56.14 25.62 -69.40
N ILE A 163 -57.18 26.38 -69.04
CA ILE A 163 -57.09 27.51 -68.10
C ILE A 163 -56.49 27.07 -66.77
N SER A 164 -56.92 25.93 -66.23
CA SER A 164 -56.43 25.33 -64.99
C SER A 164 -54.90 25.15 -64.99
N GLN A 165 -54.32 24.75 -66.12
CA GLN A 165 -52.86 24.64 -66.31
C GLN A 165 -52.19 26.01 -66.48
N MET A 166 -52.85 26.97 -67.15
CA MET A 166 -52.33 28.33 -67.36
C MET A 166 -52.32 29.19 -66.08
N LEU A 167 -53.14 28.87 -65.09
CA LEU A 167 -53.13 29.54 -63.78
C LEU A 167 -51.85 29.22 -63.01
N ARG A 168 -51.10 30.26 -62.63
CA ARG A 168 -49.84 30.15 -61.87
C ARG A 168 -50.01 29.79 -60.40
N ALA A 169 -51.25 29.71 -59.90
CA ALA A 169 -51.55 29.42 -58.50
C ALA A 169 -51.04 28.04 -58.08
N LYS A 170 -50.70 27.89 -56.79
CA LYS A 170 -50.24 26.60 -56.23
C LYS A 170 -51.36 25.58 -56.32
N HIS A 171 -52.52 25.92 -55.75
CA HIS A 171 -53.72 25.11 -55.75
C HIS A 171 -54.83 25.82 -56.53
N VAL A 172 -55.49 25.07 -57.42
CA VAL A 172 -56.71 25.50 -58.12
C VAL A 172 -57.80 24.47 -57.82
N PHE A 173 -58.98 24.94 -57.43
CA PHE A 173 -60.13 24.09 -57.14
C PHE A 173 -61.38 24.63 -57.86
N PHE A 174 -62.00 23.81 -58.71
CA PHE A 174 -63.26 24.13 -59.37
C PHE A 174 -64.44 23.49 -58.61
N VAL A 175 -65.47 24.27 -58.32
CA VAL A 175 -66.69 23.85 -57.61
C VAL A 175 -67.87 24.19 -58.50
N MET A 176 -68.51 23.16 -59.05
CA MET A 176 -69.27 23.29 -60.30
C MET A 176 -70.70 22.77 -60.13
N ASP A 177 -71.59 23.69 -59.78
CA ASP A 177 -73.02 23.46 -59.57
C ASP A 177 -73.80 23.60 -60.88
N ALA A 178 -73.51 22.67 -61.80
CA ALA A 178 -74.05 22.64 -63.15
C ALA A 178 -74.17 21.21 -63.69
N CYS A 179 -75.08 21.02 -64.65
CA CYS A 179 -75.36 19.73 -65.28
C CYS A 179 -74.31 19.38 -66.36
N TYR A 180 -73.22 18.68 -66.03
CA TYR A 180 -72.40 18.04 -67.09
C TYR A 180 -71.68 16.78 -66.60
N GLY A 181 -71.70 15.75 -67.43
CA GLY A 181 -70.64 14.74 -67.46
C GLY A 181 -69.54 15.21 -68.42
N GLY A 182 -68.26 15.04 -68.04
CA GLY A 182 -67.13 15.29 -68.96
C GLY A 182 -66.02 16.24 -68.51
N LEU A 183 -65.78 16.47 -67.21
CA LEU A 183 -64.40 16.76 -66.78
C LEU A 183 -63.63 15.45 -66.71
N ILE A 184 -62.43 15.39 -67.27
CA ILE A 184 -61.61 14.17 -67.28
C ILE A 184 -60.95 14.00 -65.91
N PHE A 185 -61.70 13.44 -64.96
CA PHE A 185 -61.20 13.10 -63.63
C PHE A 185 -60.40 11.80 -63.65
N ALA A 186 -59.10 11.91 -63.41
CA ALA A 186 -58.39 10.81 -62.76
C ALA A 186 -58.86 10.75 -61.29
N ARG A 187 -59.15 9.53 -60.81
CA ARG A 187 -59.61 9.32 -59.42
C ARG A 187 -58.49 9.67 -58.44
N ALA A 188 -58.75 10.62 -57.55
CA ALA A 188 -57.90 10.86 -56.40
C ALA A 188 -58.09 9.74 -55.36
N THR A 189 -57.02 9.06 -54.98
CA THR A 189 -57.00 8.20 -53.78
C THR A 189 -56.76 9.07 -52.55
N PRO A 190 -57.63 9.01 -51.51
CA PRO A 190 -57.33 9.60 -50.21
C PRO A 190 -56.03 9.02 -49.62
N ILE A 191 -55.24 9.87 -48.96
CA ILE A 191 -54.01 9.47 -48.27
C ILE A 191 -54.25 9.65 -46.77
N SER A 192 -54.31 8.54 -46.04
CA SER A 192 -54.45 8.54 -44.58
C SER A 192 -53.07 8.65 -43.93
N LEU A 193 -52.71 9.84 -43.47
CA LEU A 193 -51.51 10.13 -42.68
C LEU A 193 -51.89 10.99 -41.45
N SER A 194 -50.97 11.21 -40.51
CA SER A 194 -51.23 12.16 -39.42
C SER A 194 -51.33 13.58 -39.98
N THR A 195 -52.26 14.40 -39.46
CA THR A 195 -52.60 15.72 -40.02
C THR A 195 -51.39 16.57 -40.37
N LEU A 196 -50.45 16.78 -39.44
CA LEU A 196 -49.34 17.72 -39.65
C LEU A 196 -48.39 17.23 -40.76
N GLU A 197 -47.99 15.95 -40.71
CA GLU A 197 -47.15 15.32 -41.72
C GLU A 197 -47.84 15.29 -43.10
N TYR A 198 -49.16 15.08 -43.12
CA TYR A 198 -49.97 15.12 -44.34
C TYR A 198 -50.01 16.52 -44.94
N LEU A 199 -50.37 17.53 -44.15
CA LEU A 199 -50.52 18.91 -44.58
C LEU A 199 -49.20 19.51 -45.07
N GLU A 200 -48.07 19.23 -44.42
CA GLU A 200 -46.74 19.67 -44.90
C GLU A 200 -46.43 19.14 -46.31
N VAL A 201 -46.86 17.92 -46.62
CA VAL A 201 -46.65 17.29 -47.94
C VAL A 201 -47.66 17.77 -48.98
N VAL A 202 -48.97 17.83 -48.68
CA VAL A 202 -49.98 18.19 -49.69
C VAL A 202 -50.11 19.69 -49.93
N THR A 203 -49.66 20.54 -49.01
CA THR A 203 -49.70 22.00 -49.19
C THR A 203 -48.48 22.56 -49.91
N THR A 204 -47.46 21.76 -50.21
CA THR A 204 -46.25 22.20 -50.94
C THR A 204 -46.27 21.83 -52.43
N ARG A 205 -47.04 20.82 -52.82
CA ARG A 205 -47.21 20.34 -54.21
C ARG A 205 -48.31 21.12 -54.95
N LYS A 206 -48.31 21.14 -56.29
CA LYS A 206 -49.46 21.72 -57.02
C LYS A 206 -50.71 20.85 -56.87
N ALA A 207 -51.86 21.52 -56.78
CA ALA A 207 -53.17 20.89 -56.80
C ALA A 207 -54.03 21.48 -57.93
N ARG A 208 -54.75 20.64 -58.65
CA ARG A 208 -55.71 20.99 -59.71
C ARG A 208 -56.94 20.09 -59.53
N LYS A 209 -57.79 20.43 -58.56
CA LYS A 209 -58.96 19.63 -58.14
C LYS A 209 -60.25 20.14 -58.78
N ALA A 210 -61.28 19.31 -58.85
CA ALA A 210 -62.66 19.80 -58.95
C ALA A 210 -63.68 18.90 -58.25
N LEU A 211 -64.83 19.49 -57.92
CA LEU A 211 -66.02 18.85 -57.35
C LEU A 211 -67.26 19.35 -58.13
N THR A 212 -68.06 18.45 -58.70
CA THR A 212 -69.28 18.79 -59.47
C THR A 212 -70.55 18.43 -58.70
N ALA A 213 -71.69 19.04 -59.06
CA ALA A 213 -73.00 18.75 -58.45
C ALA A 213 -73.69 17.48 -58.99
N GLY A 214 -73.16 16.84 -60.02
CA GLY A 214 -73.74 15.66 -60.64
C GLY A 214 -72.87 15.10 -61.77
N GLY A 215 -73.24 13.90 -62.22
CA GLY A 215 -72.66 13.21 -63.37
C GLY A 215 -73.52 13.29 -64.62
N ARG A 216 -73.28 12.37 -65.56
CA ARG A 216 -73.92 12.33 -66.90
C ARG A 216 -75.45 12.48 -66.83
N ASN A 217 -75.98 13.48 -67.54
CA ASN A 217 -77.42 13.75 -67.74
C ASN A 217 -78.25 13.96 -66.45
N GLN A 218 -77.62 14.30 -65.32
CA GLN A 218 -78.31 14.66 -64.08
C GLN A 218 -78.66 16.15 -64.07
N ALA A 219 -79.93 16.48 -63.82
CA ALA A 219 -80.38 17.86 -63.64
C ALA A 219 -80.04 18.34 -62.21
N VAL A 220 -79.52 19.56 -62.08
CA VAL A 220 -79.33 20.23 -60.79
C VAL A 220 -80.70 20.62 -60.21
N PHE A 221 -80.97 20.24 -58.96
CA PHE A 221 -82.25 20.51 -58.31
C PHE A 221 -82.28 21.90 -57.67
N ASP A 222 -82.87 22.83 -58.42
CA ASP A 222 -83.18 24.22 -58.07
C ASP A 222 -84.35 24.34 -57.06
N MET A 223 -84.35 23.44 -56.06
CA MET A 223 -85.34 23.28 -54.97
C MET A 223 -84.67 22.76 -53.68
N GLY A 224 -83.40 23.07 -53.45
CA GLY A 224 -82.66 22.60 -52.27
C GLY A 224 -83.03 23.33 -50.96
N PRO A 225 -82.60 22.78 -49.81
CA PRO A 225 -82.90 23.36 -48.50
C PRO A 225 -82.39 24.81 -48.35
N GLY A 226 -83.11 25.62 -47.57
CA GLY A 226 -82.78 27.03 -47.35
C GLY A 226 -83.01 27.97 -48.55
N GLY A 227 -83.39 27.46 -49.73
CA GLY A 227 -83.50 28.24 -50.97
C GLY A 227 -82.15 28.43 -51.65
N HIS A 228 -81.41 27.33 -51.74
CA HIS A 228 -80.14 27.12 -52.43
C HIS A 228 -80.31 25.90 -53.33
N SER A 229 -79.38 25.60 -54.25
CA SER A 229 -79.34 24.26 -54.86
C SER A 229 -79.07 23.19 -53.78
N VAL A 230 -79.44 21.93 -54.05
CA VAL A 230 -79.12 20.81 -53.15
C VAL A 230 -77.61 20.68 -52.92
N PHE A 231 -76.80 20.87 -53.97
CA PHE A 231 -75.35 20.77 -53.88
C PHE A 231 -74.74 21.95 -53.13
N THR A 232 -75.09 23.18 -53.51
CA THR A 232 -74.52 24.37 -52.87
C THR A 232 -74.97 24.52 -51.42
N TYR A 233 -76.18 24.08 -51.05
CA TYR A 233 -76.59 23.98 -49.64
C TYR A 233 -75.61 23.11 -48.82
N TYR A 234 -75.29 21.90 -49.29
CA TYR A 234 -74.38 21.00 -48.57
C TYR A 234 -72.92 21.44 -48.65
N PHE A 235 -72.46 22.08 -49.74
CA PHE A 235 -71.13 22.69 -49.85
C PHE A 235 -70.95 23.86 -48.88
N ILE A 236 -71.93 24.77 -48.81
CA ILE A 236 -71.95 25.86 -47.83
C ILE A 236 -71.94 25.29 -46.40
N LYS A 237 -72.75 24.27 -46.13
CA LYS A 237 -72.84 23.64 -44.80
C LYS A 237 -71.55 22.91 -44.40
N ALA A 238 -70.89 22.24 -45.35
CA ALA A 238 -69.61 21.58 -45.14
C ALA A 238 -68.55 22.53 -44.58
N LEU A 239 -68.50 23.74 -45.15
CA LEU A 239 -67.56 24.80 -44.79
C LEU A 239 -68.04 25.62 -43.58
N LYS A 240 -69.18 26.31 -43.70
CA LYS A 240 -69.68 27.26 -42.69
C LYS A 240 -69.98 26.64 -41.33
N ASP A 241 -70.64 25.48 -41.32
CA ASP A 241 -70.92 24.74 -40.08
C ASP A 241 -69.72 23.84 -39.69
N LYS A 242 -68.60 23.90 -40.43
CA LYS A 242 -67.40 23.06 -40.34
C LYS A 242 -67.69 21.55 -40.37
N MET A 243 -68.80 21.15 -40.99
CA MET A 243 -69.31 19.77 -40.97
C MET A 243 -68.48 18.78 -41.81
N ALA A 244 -67.55 19.27 -42.65
CA ALA A 244 -66.58 18.46 -43.38
C ALA A 244 -65.17 18.45 -42.75
N ASP A 245 -64.99 19.00 -41.54
CA ASP A 245 -63.84 18.69 -40.68
C ASP A 245 -64.08 17.31 -40.06
N LEU A 246 -63.77 16.25 -40.83
CA LEU A 246 -64.14 14.88 -40.49
C LEU A 246 -63.17 14.26 -39.49
N ASN A 247 -61.90 14.66 -39.55
CA ASN A 247 -60.86 14.22 -38.61
C ASN A 247 -60.78 15.07 -37.32
N ARG A 248 -61.42 16.26 -37.30
CA ARG A 248 -61.42 17.26 -36.20
C ARG A 248 -60.09 17.96 -35.96
N ASP A 249 -59.31 18.17 -37.02
CA ASP A 249 -58.06 18.92 -36.97
C ASP A 249 -58.22 20.43 -37.20
N GLY A 250 -59.44 20.87 -37.55
CA GLY A 250 -59.79 22.28 -37.75
C GLY A 250 -59.59 22.80 -39.17
N ILE A 251 -59.07 21.97 -40.09
CA ILE A 251 -58.86 22.28 -41.50
C ILE A 251 -59.75 21.34 -42.34
N ILE A 252 -60.17 21.77 -43.53
CA ILE A 252 -60.99 20.95 -44.44
C ILE A 252 -60.25 20.76 -45.77
N THR A 253 -59.99 19.51 -46.15
CA THR A 253 -59.41 19.15 -47.46
C THR A 253 -60.47 18.98 -48.55
N THR A 254 -60.08 18.93 -49.84
CA THR A 254 -61.07 18.63 -50.90
C THR A 254 -61.57 17.18 -50.85
N ALA A 255 -60.76 16.26 -50.29
CA ALA A 255 -61.15 14.88 -50.06
C ALA A 255 -62.29 14.77 -49.04
N GLU A 256 -62.16 15.38 -47.86
CA GLU A 256 -63.20 15.37 -46.82
C GLU A 256 -64.44 16.16 -47.23
N LEU A 257 -64.25 17.29 -47.93
CA LEU A 257 -65.33 18.08 -48.50
C LEU A 257 -66.17 17.24 -49.48
N ASN A 258 -65.54 16.42 -50.32
CA ASN A 258 -66.23 15.44 -51.15
C ASN A 258 -66.90 14.34 -50.30
N GLU A 259 -66.20 13.76 -49.33
CA GLU A 259 -66.72 12.68 -48.47
C GLU A 259 -67.94 13.12 -47.66
N PHE A 260 -68.03 14.39 -47.28
CA PHE A 260 -69.23 14.99 -46.70
C PHE A 260 -70.31 15.29 -47.75
N VAL A 261 -69.98 16.04 -48.82
CA VAL A 261 -70.97 16.58 -49.76
C VAL A 261 -71.62 15.47 -50.61
N ALA A 262 -70.83 14.57 -51.19
CA ALA A 262 -71.31 13.57 -52.14
C ALA A 262 -72.45 12.67 -51.58
N PRO A 263 -72.32 12.01 -50.41
CA PRO A 263 -73.40 11.18 -49.87
C PRO A 263 -74.62 11.99 -49.41
N LYS A 264 -74.43 13.23 -48.93
CA LYS A 264 -75.54 14.10 -48.48
C LYS A 264 -76.39 14.57 -49.66
N VAL A 265 -75.76 15.07 -50.72
CA VAL A 265 -76.43 15.46 -51.97
C VAL A 265 -77.10 14.27 -52.65
N THR A 266 -76.44 13.10 -52.65
CA THR A 266 -77.03 11.86 -53.20
C THR A 266 -78.28 11.42 -52.41
N ALA A 267 -78.28 11.59 -51.09
CA ALA A 267 -79.45 11.27 -50.26
C ALA A 267 -80.60 12.27 -50.46
N GLU A 268 -80.31 13.58 -50.37
CA GLU A 268 -81.32 14.66 -50.45
C GLU A 268 -81.97 14.74 -51.83
N SER A 269 -81.17 14.62 -52.90
CA SER A 269 -81.66 14.55 -54.30
C SER A 269 -82.37 13.23 -54.62
N LYS A 270 -82.51 12.29 -53.67
CA LYS A 270 -83.10 10.95 -53.87
C LYS A 270 -82.40 10.17 -55.00
N LYS A 271 -81.06 10.26 -55.06
CA LYS A 271 -80.16 9.69 -56.07
C LYS A 271 -80.25 10.31 -57.46
N LEU A 272 -80.87 11.49 -57.61
CA LEU A 272 -80.97 12.20 -58.89
C LEU A 272 -79.74 13.06 -59.19
N GLN A 273 -78.94 13.38 -58.16
CA GLN A 273 -77.61 13.98 -58.26
C GLN A 273 -76.58 13.10 -57.56
N THR A 274 -75.45 12.83 -58.20
CA THR A 274 -74.28 12.14 -57.63
C THR A 274 -73.04 12.99 -57.89
N PRO A 275 -72.58 13.81 -56.92
CA PRO A 275 -71.38 14.62 -57.06
C PRO A 275 -70.14 13.81 -57.44
N GLU A 276 -69.32 14.34 -58.35
CA GLU A 276 -68.06 13.73 -58.77
C GLU A 276 -66.87 14.59 -58.31
N TYR A 277 -65.82 13.94 -57.78
CA TYR A 277 -64.58 14.56 -57.34
C TYR A 277 -63.37 13.92 -58.03
N GLY A 278 -62.40 14.74 -58.41
CA GLY A 278 -61.13 14.26 -58.95
C GLY A 278 -60.15 15.37 -59.31
N ILE A 279 -59.12 14.98 -60.07
CA ILE A 279 -58.03 15.87 -60.49
C ILE A 279 -58.10 16.20 -61.98
N LEU A 280 -57.59 17.37 -62.34
CA LEU A 280 -57.37 17.85 -63.70
C LEU A 280 -55.88 17.73 -64.07
N ALA A 281 -55.56 17.86 -65.36
CA ALA A 281 -54.18 17.89 -65.83
C ALA A 281 -53.37 19.00 -65.13
N GLY A 282 -52.14 18.68 -64.69
CA GLY A 282 -51.27 19.58 -63.93
C GLY A 282 -51.40 19.48 -62.40
N ASP A 283 -52.17 18.53 -61.86
CA ASP A 283 -52.08 18.14 -60.45
C ASP A 283 -50.78 17.38 -60.16
N GLU A 284 -50.12 17.68 -59.03
CA GLU A 284 -48.85 17.06 -58.61
C GLU A 284 -49.02 16.31 -57.27
N GLY A 285 -50.24 15.93 -56.90
CA GLY A 285 -50.54 15.27 -55.63
C GLY A 285 -50.52 16.21 -54.42
N GLY A 286 -50.80 17.50 -54.62
CA GLY A 286 -51.17 18.43 -53.54
C GLY A 286 -52.68 18.46 -53.28
N ASP A 287 -53.14 19.28 -52.32
CA ASP A 287 -54.58 19.47 -52.04
C ASP A 287 -54.93 20.93 -51.68
N PHE A 288 -56.10 21.40 -52.12
CA PHE A 288 -56.66 22.70 -51.79
C PHE A 288 -57.31 22.63 -50.39
N ILE A 289 -56.59 23.11 -49.38
CA ILE A 289 -57.11 23.17 -48.01
C ILE A 289 -57.86 24.47 -47.70
N PHE A 290 -58.90 24.34 -46.89
CA PHE A 290 -59.70 25.41 -46.30
C PHE A 290 -59.35 25.53 -44.80
N ILE A 291 -58.62 26.60 -44.43
CA ILE A 291 -58.25 26.90 -43.04
C ILE A 291 -59.18 28.02 -42.55
N PRO A 292 -59.97 27.83 -41.48
CA PRO A 292 -60.83 28.88 -40.94
C PRO A 292 -60.00 30.07 -40.44
N SER A 293 -60.49 31.30 -40.62
CA SER A 293 -59.89 32.52 -40.07
C SER A 293 -59.85 32.54 -38.53
N SER A 294 -60.59 31.64 -37.87
CA SER A 294 -60.57 31.42 -36.42
C SER A 294 -59.58 30.34 -35.96
N PHE A 295 -58.70 29.83 -36.83
CA PHE A 295 -57.85 28.68 -36.53
C PHE A 295 -56.65 29.07 -35.66
N VAL A 296 -56.41 28.29 -34.61
CA VAL A 296 -55.22 28.41 -33.74
C VAL A 296 -54.68 27.02 -33.52
N LEU A 297 -53.40 26.82 -33.85
CA LEU A 297 -52.69 25.57 -33.59
C LEU A 297 -52.51 25.37 -32.07
N SER A 298 -52.69 24.14 -31.59
CA SER A 298 -52.39 23.78 -30.20
C SER A 298 -51.54 22.51 -30.11
N PHE A 299 -50.86 22.36 -28.98
CA PHE A 299 -49.88 21.32 -28.72
C PHE A 299 -50.04 20.76 -27.30
N ASP A 300 -49.83 19.45 -27.17
CA ASP A 300 -49.62 18.81 -25.87
C ASP A 300 -48.27 19.27 -25.28
N VAL A 301 -48.34 20.17 -24.30
CA VAL A 301 -47.20 20.71 -23.57
C VAL A 301 -47.07 20.01 -22.22
N THR A 302 -45.84 19.64 -21.85
CA THR A 302 -45.53 19.06 -20.53
C THR A 302 -44.84 20.09 -19.65
N ILE A 303 -45.34 20.32 -18.44
CA ILE A 303 -44.76 21.24 -17.46
C ILE A 303 -44.30 20.48 -16.22
N ASN A 304 -43.02 20.63 -15.89
CA ASN A 304 -42.34 20.05 -14.74
C ASN A 304 -41.86 21.15 -13.78
N SER A 305 -41.59 20.79 -12.53
CA SER A 305 -40.81 21.65 -11.62
C SER A 305 -39.80 20.85 -10.83
N ILE A 306 -38.77 21.53 -10.32
CA ILE A 306 -37.82 20.98 -9.36
C ILE A 306 -37.96 21.80 -8.06
N PRO A 307 -38.42 21.21 -6.95
CA PRO A 307 -38.98 19.85 -6.83
C PRO A 307 -40.38 19.71 -7.49
N LEU A 308 -40.82 18.47 -7.69
CA LEU A 308 -42.14 18.11 -8.22
C LEU A 308 -43.26 18.38 -7.20
N GLY A 309 -44.52 18.31 -7.65
CA GLY A 309 -45.70 18.56 -6.83
C GLY A 309 -45.85 20.03 -6.45
N ALA A 310 -45.69 20.93 -7.43
CA ALA A 310 -46.01 22.35 -7.33
C ALA A 310 -47.34 22.62 -8.05
N ASN A 311 -48.18 23.49 -7.50
CA ASN A 311 -49.41 23.96 -8.14
C ASN A 311 -49.06 24.85 -9.34
N ILE A 312 -49.84 24.74 -10.42
CA ILE A 312 -49.65 25.49 -11.66
C ILE A 312 -50.93 26.24 -12.01
N THR A 313 -50.78 27.52 -12.39
CA THR A 313 -51.77 28.27 -13.15
C THR A 313 -51.15 28.74 -14.47
N ILE A 314 -51.92 28.71 -15.55
CA ILE A 314 -51.49 29.14 -16.89
C ILE A 314 -52.50 30.18 -17.38
N ASP A 315 -52.01 31.37 -17.73
CA ASP A 315 -52.80 32.55 -18.11
C ASP A 315 -53.89 32.97 -17.12
N GLY A 316 -53.80 32.49 -15.88
CA GLY A 316 -54.74 32.72 -14.78
C GLY A 316 -55.65 31.53 -14.45
N GLU A 317 -55.74 30.52 -15.33
CA GLU A 317 -56.55 29.31 -15.09
C GLU A 317 -55.75 28.19 -14.40
N ALA A 318 -56.44 27.34 -13.63
CA ALA A 318 -55.81 26.27 -12.86
C ALA A 318 -55.44 25.06 -13.74
N ALA A 319 -54.13 24.78 -13.86
CA ALA A 319 -53.59 23.75 -14.75
C ALA A 319 -53.22 22.43 -14.06
N GLY A 320 -53.29 22.37 -12.72
CA GLY A 320 -53.02 21.15 -11.93
C GLY A 320 -51.71 21.22 -11.15
N VAL A 321 -51.00 20.09 -11.05
CA VAL A 321 -49.75 19.95 -10.27
C VAL A 321 -48.64 19.31 -11.09
N THR A 322 -47.38 19.73 -10.89
CA THR A 322 -46.24 19.17 -11.62
C THR A 322 -45.92 17.71 -11.23
N PRO A 323 -45.59 16.83 -12.19
CA PRO A 323 -45.54 17.07 -13.63
C PRO A 323 -46.93 16.93 -14.26
N VAL A 324 -47.32 17.89 -15.11
CA VAL A 324 -48.62 17.86 -15.82
C VAL A 324 -48.42 17.92 -17.33
N LYS A 325 -49.38 17.36 -18.07
CA LYS A 325 -49.56 17.61 -19.50
C LYS A 325 -50.84 18.43 -19.70
N VAL A 326 -50.73 19.50 -20.49
CA VAL A 326 -51.82 20.43 -20.83
C VAL A 326 -51.80 20.67 -22.34
N ASN A 327 -52.96 20.93 -22.95
CA ASN A 327 -53.04 21.34 -24.34
C ASN A 327 -53.04 22.88 -24.40
N LEU A 328 -52.00 23.47 -24.99
CA LEU A 328 -51.82 24.93 -25.07
C LEU A 328 -51.73 25.37 -26.53
N THR A 329 -52.17 26.58 -26.84
CA THR A 329 -52.05 27.17 -28.17
C THR A 329 -50.60 27.46 -28.55
N GLN A 330 -50.32 27.69 -29.84
CA GLN A 330 -49.04 28.22 -30.27
C GLN A 330 -48.95 29.71 -29.91
N GLY A 331 -47.88 30.11 -29.21
CA GLY A 331 -47.70 31.50 -28.80
C GLY A 331 -47.08 31.63 -27.41
N GLU A 332 -47.17 32.84 -26.85
CA GLU A 332 -46.70 33.14 -25.50
C GLU A 332 -47.77 32.81 -24.45
N HIS A 333 -47.40 32.04 -23.42
CA HIS A 333 -48.25 31.69 -22.29
C HIS A 333 -47.56 32.07 -20.96
N THR A 334 -48.31 32.60 -20.00
CA THR A 334 -47.81 32.99 -18.68
C THR A 334 -48.06 31.89 -17.66
N VAL A 335 -47.00 31.24 -17.18
CA VAL A 335 -47.06 30.16 -16.19
C VAL A 335 -46.69 30.70 -14.81
N ARG A 336 -47.60 30.57 -13.85
CA ARG A 336 -47.35 30.84 -12.42
C ARG A 336 -47.30 29.52 -11.66
N ILE A 337 -46.25 29.33 -10.86
CA ILE A 337 -45.97 28.07 -10.17
C ILE A 337 -45.73 28.33 -8.69
N GLU A 338 -46.42 27.56 -7.84
CA GLU A 338 -46.43 27.73 -6.38
C GLU A 338 -46.17 26.40 -5.68
N LYS A 339 -45.33 26.41 -4.65
CA LYS A 339 -45.14 25.27 -3.76
C LYS A 339 -44.85 25.77 -2.35
N GLU A 340 -45.46 25.14 -1.35
CA GLU A 340 -45.22 25.42 0.07
C GLU A 340 -43.72 25.28 0.41
N GLY A 341 -43.16 26.28 1.09
CA GLY A 341 -41.71 26.38 1.37
C GLY A 341 -40.85 26.89 0.21
N TYR A 342 -41.44 27.29 -0.93
CA TYR A 342 -40.74 27.82 -2.10
C TYR A 342 -41.33 29.14 -2.57
N LYS A 343 -40.47 30.00 -3.12
CA LYS A 343 -40.88 31.26 -3.75
C LYS A 343 -41.70 30.97 -5.01
N THR A 344 -42.84 31.64 -5.15
CA THR A 344 -43.63 31.64 -6.39
C THR A 344 -42.75 32.05 -7.57
N SER A 345 -42.76 31.27 -8.66
CA SER A 345 -42.25 31.74 -9.94
C SER A 345 -43.40 32.19 -10.85
N ILE A 346 -43.14 33.18 -11.70
CA ILE A 346 -44.04 33.64 -12.76
C ILE A 346 -43.17 33.87 -13.99
N GLU A 347 -43.33 33.02 -14.99
CA GLU A 347 -42.47 32.96 -16.17
C GLU A 347 -43.32 32.88 -17.46
N LYS A 348 -42.78 33.39 -18.55
CA LYS A 348 -43.42 33.33 -19.87
C LYS A 348 -42.76 32.25 -20.71
N ILE A 349 -43.56 31.33 -21.23
CA ILE A 349 -43.13 30.28 -22.16
C ILE A 349 -43.60 30.62 -23.57
N TYR A 350 -42.85 30.20 -24.58
CA TYR A 350 -43.29 30.26 -25.98
C TYR A 350 -43.46 28.85 -26.54
N VAL A 351 -44.70 28.47 -26.80
CA VAL A 351 -45.09 27.14 -27.26
C VAL A 351 -45.01 27.05 -28.79
N SER A 352 -44.39 25.99 -29.30
CA SER A 352 -44.26 25.71 -30.73
C SER A 352 -44.23 24.20 -31.02
N SER A 353 -44.13 23.81 -32.29
CA SER A 353 -43.88 22.42 -32.71
C SER A 353 -42.70 21.78 -31.98
N ASP A 354 -41.64 22.57 -31.82
CA ASP A 354 -40.33 22.14 -31.37
C ASP A 354 -40.21 22.27 -29.84
N ASN A 355 -40.95 23.22 -29.24
CA ASN A 355 -40.84 23.60 -27.84
C ASN A 355 -42.12 23.25 -27.05
N ARG A 356 -42.13 22.03 -26.49
CA ARG A 356 -43.30 21.41 -25.83
C ARG A 356 -43.04 20.84 -24.43
N ILE A 357 -41.84 21.06 -23.87
CA ILE A 357 -41.48 20.58 -22.52
C ILE A 357 -40.79 21.71 -21.77
N PHE A 358 -41.36 22.12 -20.64
CA PHE A 358 -40.85 23.20 -19.79
C PHE A 358 -40.59 22.67 -18.38
N THR A 359 -39.49 23.13 -17.76
CA THR A 359 -39.06 22.66 -16.43
C THR A 359 -38.59 23.84 -15.60
N PHE A 360 -39.26 24.06 -14.48
CA PHE A 360 -39.11 25.26 -13.65
C PHE A 360 -38.40 24.95 -12.32
N ASN A 361 -37.31 25.66 -12.03
CA ASN A 361 -36.50 25.43 -10.84
C ASN A 361 -36.93 26.38 -9.72
N LEU A 362 -37.67 25.87 -8.74
CA LEU A 362 -38.19 26.68 -7.64
C LEU A 362 -37.09 26.94 -6.60
N SER A 363 -36.89 28.21 -6.24
CA SER A 363 -35.99 28.60 -5.15
C SER A 363 -36.71 28.45 -3.81
N PRO A 364 -36.12 27.78 -2.79
CA PRO A 364 -36.73 27.70 -1.47
C PRO A 364 -36.89 29.11 -0.87
N GLU A 365 -37.95 29.26 -0.08
CA GLU A 365 -38.09 30.38 0.84
C GLU A 365 -37.37 30.02 2.15
N LEU A 366 -36.59 30.96 2.69
CA LEU A 366 -35.71 30.72 3.85
C LEU A 366 -35.91 31.81 4.89
N LEU A 367 -36.11 31.39 6.12
CA LEU A 367 -36.31 32.20 7.32
C LEU A 367 -35.03 32.20 8.16
N LYS A 368 -34.81 33.25 8.96
CA LYS A 368 -33.66 33.34 9.88
C LYS A 368 -34.00 32.73 11.23
N LEU A 369 -33.23 31.74 11.65
CA LEU A 369 -33.17 31.32 13.04
C LEU A 369 -31.84 31.76 13.65
N THR A 370 -31.88 32.66 14.63
CA THR A 370 -30.70 33.06 15.40
C THR A 370 -30.60 32.22 16.66
N ILE A 371 -29.47 31.54 16.87
CA ILE A 371 -29.23 30.67 18.02
C ILE A 371 -28.02 31.17 18.80
N ASP A 372 -28.22 31.53 20.07
CA ASP A 372 -27.13 31.75 21.03
C ASP A 372 -26.96 30.50 21.89
N VAL A 373 -25.72 30.02 22.00
CA VAL A 373 -25.36 28.83 22.79
C VAL A 373 -24.34 29.20 23.86
N SER A 374 -24.58 28.75 25.09
CA SER A 374 -23.69 28.97 26.23
C SER A 374 -23.30 27.64 26.87
N PRO A 375 -22.00 27.32 27.03
CA PRO A 375 -20.85 28.11 26.57
C PRO A 375 -20.71 28.12 25.04
N LYS A 376 -20.07 29.18 24.50
CA LYS A 376 -20.01 29.48 23.05
C LYS A 376 -19.28 28.43 22.20
N ASP A 377 -18.47 27.59 22.82
CA ASP A 377 -17.69 26.51 22.21
C ASP A 377 -18.35 25.13 22.44
N ALA A 378 -19.67 25.10 22.57
CA ALA A 378 -20.49 23.89 22.44
C ALA A 378 -20.72 23.54 20.96
N ASP A 379 -20.86 22.26 20.66
CA ASP A 379 -21.23 21.79 19.34
C ASP A 379 -22.74 21.94 19.14
N LEU A 380 -23.14 22.68 18.12
CA LEU A 380 -24.54 22.87 17.73
C LEU A 380 -24.88 22.03 16.49
N TYR A 381 -26.07 21.45 16.50
CA TYR A 381 -26.64 20.70 15.39
C TYR A 381 -28.06 21.20 15.11
N ILE A 382 -28.44 21.25 13.84
CA ILE A 382 -29.81 21.51 13.36
C ILE A 382 -30.17 20.37 12.41
N ASP A 383 -31.27 19.67 12.68
CA ASP A 383 -31.73 18.50 11.94
C ASP A 383 -30.66 17.41 11.76
N ASN A 384 -29.84 17.22 12.81
CA ASN A 384 -28.66 16.34 12.88
C ASN A 384 -27.43 16.79 12.04
N ILE A 385 -27.50 17.94 11.36
CA ILE A 385 -26.36 18.55 10.66
C ILE A 385 -25.61 19.47 11.63
N LYS A 386 -24.29 19.28 11.77
CA LYS A 386 -23.45 20.14 12.62
C LYS A 386 -23.27 21.53 12.00
N VAL A 387 -23.41 22.58 12.81
CA VAL A 387 -23.28 24.00 12.39
C VAL A 387 -22.30 24.77 13.28
N GLU A 388 -21.94 26.00 12.87
CA GLU A 388 -21.00 26.84 13.60
C GLU A 388 -21.63 27.49 14.85
N GLY A 389 -21.47 26.84 16.02
CA GLY A 389 -21.53 27.47 17.35
C GLY A 389 -22.78 28.29 17.67
N SER A 390 -22.63 29.61 17.82
CA SER A 390 -23.73 30.58 17.96
C SER A 390 -23.77 31.48 16.73
N GLY A 391 -24.93 31.69 16.13
CA GLY A 391 -25.05 32.43 14.88
C GLY A 391 -26.48 32.52 14.34
N THR A 392 -26.62 32.99 13.11
CA THR A 392 -27.90 33.07 12.40
C THR A 392 -27.88 32.14 11.19
N TYR A 393 -28.82 31.21 11.13
CA TYR A 393 -28.94 30.19 10.09
C TYR A 393 -30.17 30.47 9.23
N LEU A 394 -30.07 30.15 7.93
CA LEU A 394 -31.18 30.23 6.99
C LEU A 394 -31.77 28.84 6.81
N LEU A 395 -33.02 28.66 7.25
CA LEU A 395 -33.74 27.39 7.25
C LEU A 395 -35.07 27.56 6.50
N SER A 396 -35.60 26.47 5.93
CA SER A 396 -36.97 26.48 5.38
C SER A 396 -38.01 26.75 6.47
N PRO A 397 -39.24 27.19 6.14
CA PRO A 397 -40.36 27.09 7.06
C PRO A 397 -40.64 25.62 7.42
N GLY A 398 -40.97 25.34 8.69
CA GLY A 398 -41.33 23.98 9.14
C GLY A 398 -40.79 23.61 10.52
N LYS A 399 -40.84 22.31 10.84
CA LYS A 399 -40.32 21.76 12.09
C LYS A 399 -38.82 21.50 11.97
N HIS A 400 -38.04 21.99 12.93
CA HIS A 400 -36.61 21.70 13.06
C HIS A 400 -36.29 21.16 14.45
N THR A 401 -35.27 20.30 14.55
CA THR A 401 -34.74 19.79 15.83
C THR A 401 -33.35 20.35 16.05
N VAL A 402 -33.19 21.15 17.11
CA VAL A 402 -31.92 21.80 17.47
C VAL A 402 -31.29 21.08 18.66
N VAL A 403 -30.05 20.63 18.53
CA VAL A 403 -29.31 19.91 19.58
C VAL A 403 -27.99 20.63 19.87
N ALA A 404 -27.79 21.06 21.12
CA ALA A 404 -26.54 21.64 21.58
C ALA A 404 -25.88 20.70 22.62
N MET A 405 -24.63 20.31 22.37
CA MET A 405 -23.90 19.35 23.20
C MET A 405 -22.46 19.78 23.44
N LYS A 406 -21.89 19.42 24.59
CA LYS A 406 -20.48 19.67 24.90
C LYS A 406 -19.93 18.65 25.88
N LYS A 407 -18.67 18.26 25.72
CA LYS A 407 -17.99 17.37 26.67
C LYS A 407 -18.04 17.98 28.08
N ASN A 408 -18.48 17.17 29.06
CA ASN A 408 -18.70 17.55 30.47
C ASN A 408 -19.90 18.51 30.71
N TYR A 409 -20.84 18.60 29.77
CA TYR A 409 -22.13 19.29 29.94
C TYR A 409 -23.30 18.35 29.61
N LYS A 410 -24.49 18.64 30.15
CA LYS A 410 -25.72 17.92 29.79
C LYS A 410 -26.22 18.46 28.44
N THR A 411 -26.42 17.58 27.46
CA THR A 411 -26.98 17.93 26.15
C THR A 411 -28.36 18.55 26.29
N ILE A 412 -28.65 19.56 25.47
CA ILE A 412 -30.00 20.11 25.30
C ILE A 412 -30.48 19.83 23.88
N GLU A 413 -31.66 19.25 23.77
CA GLU A 413 -32.36 18.98 22.52
C GLU A 413 -33.72 19.69 22.56
N LYS A 414 -34.09 20.36 21.47
CA LYS A 414 -35.33 21.13 21.39
C LYS A 414 -35.92 21.10 19.98
N ASP A 415 -37.16 20.64 19.88
CA ASP A 415 -38.00 20.85 18.71
C ASP A 415 -38.53 22.29 18.65
N ILE A 416 -38.53 22.88 17.45
CA ILE A 416 -39.10 24.20 17.14
C ILE A 416 -39.92 24.12 15.85
N ILE A 417 -40.80 25.09 15.62
CA ILE A 417 -41.56 25.24 14.37
C ILE A 417 -41.36 26.67 13.85
N LEU A 418 -40.55 26.80 12.82
CA LEU A 418 -40.13 28.07 12.23
C LEU A 418 -41.16 28.52 11.19
N ASN A 419 -41.93 29.55 11.51
CA ASN A 419 -42.97 30.13 10.63
C ASN A 419 -42.67 31.60 10.23
N GLN A 420 -41.67 32.21 10.87
CA GLN A 420 -41.14 33.56 10.64
C GLN A 420 -39.69 33.59 11.16
N ASP A 421 -38.97 34.71 11.01
CA ASP A 421 -37.67 34.89 11.67
C ASP A 421 -37.81 34.74 13.21
N ASP A 422 -36.94 33.95 13.86
CA ASP A 422 -37.06 33.58 15.29
C ASP A 422 -35.69 33.54 16.02
N TYR A 423 -35.71 33.50 17.36
CA TYR A 423 -34.54 33.52 18.23
C TYR A 423 -34.58 32.45 19.33
N LEU A 424 -33.48 31.71 19.48
CA LEU A 424 -33.33 30.61 20.45
C LEU A 424 -32.07 30.77 21.31
N ASN A 425 -32.21 30.66 22.63
CA ASN A 425 -31.08 30.61 23.56
C ASN A 425 -30.99 29.21 24.20
N LEU A 426 -29.79 28.61 24.17
CA LEU A 426 -29.49 27.29 24.73
C LEU A 426 -28.30 27.40 25.71
N THR A 427 -28.57 27.36 27.01
CA THR A 427 -27.52 27.36 28.05
C THR A 427 -27.38 25.96 28.66
N LEU A 428 -26.30 25.26 28.31
CA LEU A 428 -26.03 23.91 28.79
C LEU A 428 -25.55 23.94 30.26
N PRO A 429 -26.14 23.15 31.17
CA PRO A 429 -25.59 22.98 32.51
C PRO A 429 -24.42 21.97 32.49
N PRO A 430 -23.37 22.16 33.31
CA PRO A 430 -22.28 21.19 33.44
C PRO A 430 -22.78 19.85 34.00
N VAL A 431 -22.03 18.78 33.77
CA VAL A 431 -22.20 17.52 34.53
C VAL A 431 -21.46 17.63 35.86
N GLU A 432 -22.00 16.99 36.89
CA GLU A 432 -21.42 17.04 38.23
C GLU A 432 -20.20 16.11 38.38
N ASP A 433 -19.26 16.50 39.24
CA ASP A 433 -18.03 15.74 39.52
C ASP A 433 -18.26 14.58 40.49
N VAL A 434 -17.44 13.55 40.33
CA VAL A 434 -17.48 12.28 41.07
C VAL A 434 -16.12 12.01 41.72
N SER A 435 -16.13 11.58 42.99
CA SER A 435 -14.91 11.19 43.74
C SER A 435 -14.41 9.82 43.28
N VAL A 436 -13.20 9.78 42.73
CA VAL A 436 -12.57 8.55 42.21
C VAL A 436 -11.16 8.39 42.78
N GLU A 437 -10.89 7.28 43.47
CA GLU A 437 -9.55 6.89 43.91
C GLU A 437 -8.94 5.87 42.92
N ILE A 438 -7.85 6.26 42.25
CA ILE A 438 -7.10 5.41 41.33
C ILE A 438 -5.89 4.83 42.06
N ARG A 439 -5.64 3.53 41.91
CA ARG A 439 -4.54 2.81 42.57
C ARG A 439 -3.75 1.98 41.55
N ALA A 440 -2.45 1.81 41.75
CA ALA A 440 -1.62 0.89 40.99
C ALA A 440 -0.59 0.15 41.85
N ASN A 441 -0.10 -0.98 41.34
CA ASN A 441 1.03 -1.74 41.88
C ASN A 441 2.40 -1.06 41.68
N VAL A 442 2.49 -0.02 40.84
CA VAL A 442 3.72 0.72 40.56
C VAL A 442 3.60 2.15 41.14
N PRO A 443 4.53 2.60 42.00
CA PRO A 443 4.53 3.97 42.50
C PRO A 443 4.89 4.97 41.40
N ASP A 444 4.43 6.20 41.56
CA ASP A 444 4.73 7.37 40.71
C ASP A 444 4.32 7.22 39.23
N ALA A 445 3.56 6.16 38.91
CA ALA A 445 2.97 5.93 37.60
C ALA A 445 2.01 7.07 37.20
N VAL A 446 1.97 7.35 35.91
CA VAL A 446 1.31 8.52 35.32
C VAL A 446 -0.15 8.19 35.01
N VAL A 447 -1.07 9.06 35.44
CA VAL A 447 -2.52 8.93 35.25
C VAL A 447 -3.01 9.87 34.16
N TYR A 448 -3.67 9.30 33.16
CA TYR A 448 -4.38 10.00 32.10
C TYR A 448 -5.88 9.74 32.19
N ILE A 449 -6.69 10.80 32.06
CA ILE A 449 -8.15 10.72 31.97
C ILE A 449 -8.57 11.26 30.61
N ASP A 450 -9.33 10.46 29.86
CA ASP A 450 -9.75 10.70 28.48
C ASP A 450 -8.57 11.15 27.58
N GLY A 451 -7.42 10.49 27.74
CA GLY A 451 -6.16 10.78 27.02
C GLY A 451 -5.36 11.99 27.53
N SER A 452 -5.92 12.84 28.39
CA SER A 452 -5.22 14.00 28.96
C SER A 452 -4.43 13.61 30.21
N LEU A 453 -3.20 14.10 30.37
CA LEU A 453 -2.42 13.97 31.61
C LEU A 453 -3.16 14.70 32.74
N VAL A 454 -3.43 14.01 33.87
CA VAL A 454 -4.13 14.62 35.02
C VAL A 454 -3.29 14.58 36.30
N ASN A 455 -2.63 13.47 36.63
CA ASN A 455 -1.84 13.38 37.86
C ASN A 455 -0.81 12.22 37.85
N TYR A 456 -0.05 12.09 38.94
CA TYR A 456 0.90 11.01 39.20
C TYR A 456 0.50 10.24 40.48
N LEU A 457 0.75 8.93 40.52
CA LEU A 457 0.36 8.06 41.63
C LEU A 457 1.36 8.11 42.79
N SER A 458 1.28 9.15 43.62
CA SER A 458 2.07 9.23 44.85
C SER A 458 1.83 8.00 45.73
N GLN A 459 2.92 7.26 46.03
CA GLN A 459 2.84 5.96 46.73
C GLN A 459 1.85 4.95 46.10
N GLY A 460 1.66 5.01 44.78
CA GLY A 460 0.77 4.10 44.04
C GLY A 460 -0.71 4.45 44.10
N LYS A 461 -1.12 5.66 44.56
CA LYS A 461 -2.53 6.08 44.57
C LYS A 461 -2.75 7.58 44.35
N VAL A 462 -3.95 7.96 43.91
CA VAL A 462 -4.44 9.35 43.86
C VAL A 462 -5.96 9.37 43.99
N ARG A 463 -6.54 10.41 44.60
CA ARG A 463 -7.98 10.71 44.53
C ARG A 463 -8.19 11.94 43.65
N LEU A 464 -9.13 11.85 42.72
CA LEU A 464 -9.47 12.90 41.75
C LEU A 464 -10.99 13.12 41.76
N ASN A 465 -11.39 14.37 41.52
CA ASN A 465 -12.76 14.68 41.08
C ASN A 465 -12.78 14.54 39.56
N ILE A 466 -13.70 13.72 39.04
CA ILE A 466 -13.82 13.44 37.60
C ILE A 466 -15.29 13.64 37.20
N PRO A 467 -15.61 14.41 36.13
CA PRO A 467 -17.00 14.66 35.77
C PRO A 467 -17.72 13.37 35.37
N ALA A 468 -18.98 13.22 35.77
CA ALA A 468 -19.77 12.01 35.52
C ALA A 468 -19.86 11.61 34.04
N GLY A 469 -20.25 10.35 33.79
CA GLY A 469 -20.35 9.73 32.47
C GLY A 469 -19.29 8.66 32.21
N THR A 470 -19.20 8.22 30.96
CA THR A 470 -18.17 7.26 30.52
C THR A 470 -16.80 7.95 30.48
N ARG A 471 -15.79 7.35 31.12
CA ARG A 471 -14.40 7.86 31.17
C ARG A 471 -13.41 6.78 30.80
N THR A 472 -12.35 7.17 30.11
CA THR A 472 -11.21 6.29 29.82
C THR A 472 -10.06 6.67 30.73
N ILE A 473 -9.68 5.76 31.63
CA ILE A 473 -8.63 5.97 32.63
C ILE A 473 -7.45 5.08 32.26
N LYS A 474 -6.28 5.69 32.05
CA LYS A 474 -5.05 5.00 31.66
C LYS A 474 -3.94 5.29 32.66
N VAL A 475 -3.24 4.24 33.07
CA VAL A 475 -2.07 4.32 33.95
C VAL A 475 -0.86 3.73 33.21
N ALA A 476 0.26 4.47 33.22
CA ALA A 476 1.50 4.09 32.53
C ALA A 476 2.73 4.38 33.40
N SER A 477 3.79 3.58 33.27
CA SER A 477 5.07 3.82 33.94
C SER A 477 6.23 3.30 33.06
N GLU A 478 7.45 3.83 33.23
CA GLU A 478 8.58 3.43 32.40
C GLU A 478 8.96 1.95 32.67
N GLY A 479 9.12 1.17 31.60
CA GLY A 479 9.40 -0.27 31.69
C GLY A 479 8.19 -1.14 32.05
N TYR A 480 6.97 -0.60 32.02
CA TYR A 480 5.71 -1.33 32.25
C TYR A 480 4.72 -1.09 31.11
N LYS A 481 3.97 -2.14 30.74
CA LYS A 481 2.85 -2.04 29.81
C LYS A 481 1.79 -1.10 30.38
N ALA A 482 1.46 -0.03 29.65
CA ALA A 482 0.38 0.87 30.03
C ALA A 482 -0.97 0.13 30.04
N MET A 483 -1.76 0.31 31.10
CA MET A 483 -3.08 -0.33 31.26
C MET A 483 -4.18 0.73 31.21
N GLU A 484 -5.26 0.42 30.50
CA GLU A 484 -6.35 1.35 30.18
C GLU A 484 -7.70 0.69 30.52
N LYS A 485 -8.62 1.46 31.12
CA LYS A 485 -9.94 0.99 31.56
C LYS A 485 -11.00 2.03 31.24
N ILE A 486 -12.10 1.58 30.63
CA ILE A 486 -13.29 2.38 30.42
C ILE A 486 -14.23 2.15 31.61
N VAL A 487 -14.69 3.22 32.26
CA VAL A 487 -15.56 3.16 33.45
C VAL A 487 -16.76 4.09 33.30
N GLN A 488 -17.91 3.68 33.84
CA GLN A 488 -19.13 4.47 33.86
C GLN A 488 -19.29 5.14 35.23
N LEU A 489 -18.92 6.41 35.34
CA LEU A 489 -19.05 7.17 36.58
C LEU A 489 -20.45 7.78 36.70
N LYS A 490 -21.09 7.63 37.86
CA LYS A 490 -22.37 8.27 38.18
C LYS A 490 -22.23 9.22 39.37
N VAL A 491 -23.07 10.25 39.38
CA VAL A 491 -23.19 11.19 40.49
C VAL A 491 -23.69 10.46 41.73
N GLY A 492 -23.05 10.69 42.89
CA GLY A 492 -23.44 10.09 44.18
C GLY A 492 -22.82 8.72 44.51
N GLU A 493 -22.06 8.11 43.60
CA GLU A 493 -21.29 6.88 43.86
C GLU A 493 -19.79 7.22 44.07
N GLU A 494 -19.09 6.59 45.02
CA GLU A 494 -17.61 6.65 45.12
C GLU A 494 -16.97 5.44 44.42
N TYR A 495 -15.87 5.67 43.68
CA TYR A 495 -15.19 4.62 42.92
C TYR A 495 -13.74 4.41 43.37
N ILE A 496 -13.32 3.14 43.48
CA ILE A 496 -11.90 2.76 43.67
C ILE A 496 -11.48 1.88 42.49
N ILE A 497 -10.52 2.37 41.69
CA ILE A 497 -10.14 1.77 40.41
C ILE A 497 -8.68 1.32 40.47
N ASN A 498 -8.48 0.00 40.58
CA ASN A 498 -7.17 -0.62 40.72
C ASN A 498 -6.58 -1.01 39.35
N PHE A 499 -5.31 -0.73 39.13
CA PHE A 499 -4.50 -1.10 37.96
C PHE A 499 -3.35 -2.02 38.41
N ASN A 500 -3.00 -3.03 37.61
CA ASN A 500 -1.89 -3.93 37.91
C ASN A 500 -1.03 -4.07 36.66
N LEU A 501 -0.08 -3.15 36.50
CA LEU A 501 0.77 -3.06 35.32
C LEU A 501 1.77 -4.22 35.29
N GLU A 502 1.95 -4.81 34.12
CA GLU A 502 2.95 -5.85 33.88
C GLU A 502 4.27 -5.21 33.39
N PRO A 503 5.44 -5.69 33.83
CA PRO A 503 6.72 -5.26 33.27
C PRO A 503 6.83 -5.58 31.77
N GLU A 504 7.46 -4.69 31.01
CA GLU A 504 7.67 -4.86 29.57
C GLU A 504 9.13 -5.22 29.27
N LEU A 505 9.34 -6.50 28.94
CA LEU A 505 10.66 -7.07 28.64
C LEU A 505 10.95 -7.05 27.14
N ILE A 506 12.05 -6.40 26.77
CA ILE A 506 12.49 -6.20 25.39
C ILE A 506 13.60 -7.21 25.08
N PRO A 507 13.52 -7.94 23.94
CA PRO A 507 14.59 -8.84 23.51
C PRO A 507 15.79 -8.08 22.94
N ILE A 508 16.99 -8.42 23.42
CA ILE A 508 18.28 -7.98 22.88
C ILE A 508 19.03 -9.18 22.28
N GLU A 509 19.65 -8.99 21.12
CA GLU A 509 20.51 -9.99 20.48
C GLU A 509 21.97 -9.71 20.86
N ILE A 510 22.69 -10.67 21.45
CA ILE A 510 24.11 -10.55 21.78
C ILE A 510 24.93 -11.47 20.87
N LYS A 511 26.03 -10.95 20.30
CA LYS A 511 26.89 -11.63 19.33
C LYS A 511 28.36 -11.48 19.73
N SER A 512 29.15 -12.54 19.61
CA SER A 512 30.56 -12.58 20.00
C SER A 512 31.39 -13.49 19.09
N ASN A 513 32.69 -13.24 19.03
CA ASN A 513 33.69 -14.09 18.38
C ASN A 513 34.05 -15.36 19.18
N VAL A 514 33.48 -15.56 20.37
CA VAL A 514 33.80 -16.68 21.28
C VAL A 514 32.55 -17.50 21.58
N LEU A 515 32.65 -18.82 21.39
CA LEU A 515 31.59 -19.79 21.68
C LEU A 515 31.44 -19.99 23.20
N ASP A 516 30.22 -20.21 23.68
CA ASP A 516 29.84 -20.46 25.09
C ASP A 516 30.49 -19.49 26.09
N ALA A 517 30.54 -18.21 25.74
CA ALA A 517 30.83 -17.14 26.69
C ALA A 517 29.67 -16.97 27.68
N ASP A 518 30.00 -16.79 28.96
CA ASP A 518 29.02 -16.48 30.00
C ASP A 518 28.51 -15.04 29.86
N VAL A 519 27.20 -14.86 29.98
CA VAL A 519 26.52 -13.58 29.76
C VAL A 519 25.99 -13.01 31.08
N TYR A 520 26.35 -11.76 31.35
CA TYR A 520 25.87 -10.98 32.49
C TYR A 520 25.18 -9.72 32.01
N ILE A 521 24.08 -9.35 32.68
CA ILE A 521 23.33 -8.11 32.46
C ILE A 521 23.06 -7.49 33.83
N ASP A 522 23.41 -6.21 33.98
CA ASP A 522 23.38 -5.46 35.25
C ASP A 522 24.06 -6.28 36.39
N ASP A 523 25.23 -6.84 36.05
CA ASP A 523 26.07 -7.76 36.83
C ASP A 523 25.44 -9.10 37.27
N VAL A 524 24.17 -9.36 36.94
CA VAL A 524 23.51 -10.67 37.14
C VAL A 524 23.81 -11.60 35.97
N LYS A 525 24.20 -12.85 36.25
CA LYS A 525 24.43 -13.88 35.22
C LYS A 525 23.09 -14.37 34.64
N VAL A 526 22.84 -14.07 33.37
CA VAL A 526 21.58 -14.41 32.67
C VAL A 526 21.65 -15.66 31.82
N GLY A 527 22.85 -16.14 31.47
CA GLY A 527 23.01 -17.37 30.68
C GLY A 527 24.37 -17.49 30.00
N LYS A 528 24.38 -18.12 28.82
CA LYS A 528 25.53 -18.30 27.92
C LYS A 528 25.12 -18.01 26.47
N LEU A 529 26.10 -17.67 25.63
CA LEU A 529 25.91 -17.64 24.18
C LEU A 529 25.98 -19.06 23.61
N ASP A 530 25.03 -19.45 22.77
CA ASP A 530 25.09 -20.65 21.93
C ASP A 530 25.83 -20.30 20.63
N ASN A 531 26.92 -21.00 20.33
CA ASN A 531 27.76 -20.77 19.14
C ASN A 531 28.16 -19.29 18.90
N GLY A 532 28.27 -18.50 19.96
CA GLY A 532 28.60 -17.06 19.89
C GLY A 532 27.41 -16.12 19.70
N PHE A 533 26.17 -16.62 19.78
CA PHE A 533 24.92 -15.84 19.70
C PHE A 533 24.00 -16.11 20.90
N GLY A 534 23.13 -15.17 21.25
CA GLY A 534 22.04 -15.40 22.20
C GLY A 534 21.02 -14.28 22.21
N VAL A 535 19.79 -14.60 22.61
CA VAL A 535 18.71 -13.61 22.81
C VAL A 535 18.36 -13.56 24.29
N PHE A 536 18.38 -12.36 24.86
CA PHE A 536 18.13 -12.12 26.28
C PHE A 536 17.05 -11.06 26.46
N TYR A 537 16.31 -11.11 27.57
CA TYR A 537 15.16 -10.23 27.80
C TYR A 537 15.46 -9.26 28.94
N VAL A 538 15.27 -7.96 28.70
CA VAL A 538 15.62 -6.88 29.63
C VAL A 538 14.56 -5.80 29.68
N LEU A 539 14.42 -5.13 30.82
CA LEU A 539 13.56 -3.94 30.92
C LEU A 539 14.15 -2.78 30.11
N GLN A 540 13.28 -1.90 29.61
CA GLN A 540 13.65 -0.63 28.97
C GLN A 540 14.65 0.19 29.83
N GLY A 541 15.49 1.00 29.20
CA GLY A 541 16.44 1.92 29.86
C GLY A 541 17.90 1.50 29.72
N LYS A 542 18.79 2.08 30.54
CA LYS A 542 20.23 1.80 30.49
C LYS A 542 20.54 0.42 31.09
N ARG A 543 21.27 -0.41 30.36
CA ARG A 543 21.73 -1.75 30.77
C ARG A 543 23.25 -1.87 30.63
N TYR A 544 23.90 -2.55 31.56
CA TYR A 544 25.32 -2.91 31.49
C TYR A 544 25.45 -4.39 31.14
N ILE A 545 26.13 -4.69 30.04
CA ILE A 545 26.27 -6.05 29.50
C ILE A 545 27.74 -6.44 29.56
N LYS A 546 28.03 -7.65 30.02
CA LYS A 546 29.39 -8.18 30.19
C LYS A 546 29.46 -9.65 29.74
N LEU A 547 30.54 -10.01 29.06
CA LEU A 547 30.85 -11.37 28.63
C LEU A 547 32.16 -11.86 29.27
N GLU A 548 32.17 -13.13 29.68
CA GLU A 548 33.36 -13.80 30.24
C GLU A 548 33.62 -15.16 29.58
N LYS A 549 34.90 -15.51 29.41
CA LYS A 549 35.34 -16.87 29.02
C LYS A 549 36.74 -17.12 29.60
N GLU A 550 36.99 -18.35 30.02
CA GLU A 550 38.31 -18.81 30.48
C GLU A 550 39.39 -18.57 29.41
N PHE A 551 40.55 -18.06 29.82
CA PHE A 551 41.67 -17.63 28.95
C PHE A 551 41.40 -16.44 28.01
N TYR A 552 40.29 -15.72 28.16
CA TYR A 552 40.03 -14.47 27.45
C TYR A 552 39.95 -13.27 28.41
N ILE A 553 40.21 -12.08 27.88
CA ILE A 553 39.95 -10.79 28.53
C ILE A 553 38.42 -10.56 28.50
N PRO A 554 37.76 -10.37 29.65
CA PRO A 554 36.34 -10.02 29.70
C PRO A 554 36.04 -8.74 28.93
N ALA A 555 34.90 -8.73 28.22
CA ALA A 555 34.43 -7.57 27.46
C ALA A 555 33.12 -7.05 28.05
N SER A 556 32.91 -5.73 28.09
CA SER A 556 31.66 -5.15 28.57
C SER A 556 31.25 -3.88 27.82
N LYS A 557 29.96 -3.54 27.88
CA LYS A 557 29.35 -2.41 27.17
C LYS A 557 28.09 -1.94 27.90
N SER A 558 27.98 -0.63 28.11
CA SER A 558 26.68 -0.01 28.43
C SER A 558 25.86 0.18 27.15
N VAL A 559 24.57 -0.15 27.18
CA VAL A 559 23.60 0.15 26.12
C VAL A 559 22.36 0.83 26.70
N PHE A 560 21.56 1.47 25.86
CA PHE A 560 20.26 2.01 26.25
C PHE A 560 19.18 1.35 25.40
N VAL A 561 18.31 0.59 26.03
CA VAL A 561 17.25 -0.21 25.39
C VAL A 561 15.98 0.63 25.29
N ARG A 562 15.36 0.66 24.11
CA ARG A 562 14.12 1.37 23.81
C ARG A 562 13.10 0.39 23.24
N GLY A 563 11.81 0.66 23.45
CA GLY A 563 10.75 -0.12 22.83
C GLY A 563 10.87 -0.10 21.30
N ASN A 564 10.39 -1.18 20.66
CA ASN A 564 10.27 -1.38 19.21
C ASN A 564 11.57 -1.56 18.38
N GLU A 565 12.77 -1.44 18.95
CA GLU A 565 14.03 -1.69 18.22
C GLU A 565 14.67 -3.04 18.56
N LYS A 566 14.95 -3.87 17.54
CA LYS A 566 15.79 -5.08 17.70
C LYS A 566 17.26 -4.70 17.91
N LEU A 567 17.66 -4.52 19.16
CA LEU A 567 19.02 -4.13 19.51
C LEU A 567 20.00 -5.31 19.39
N SER A 568 20.81 -5.33 18.33
CA SER A 568 21.90 -6.30 18.13
C SER A 568 23.23 -5.75 18.66
N ILE A 569 23.86 -6.50 19.57
CA ILE A 569 24.98 -6.06 20.40
C ILE A 569 26.17 -6.98 20.14
N ASN A 570 27.07 -6.52 19.27
CA ASN A 570 28.34 -7.20 19.01
C ASN A 570 29.33 -6.84 20.13
N LEU A 571 29.85 -7.85 20.82
CA LEU A 571 30.80 -7.72 21.92
C LEU A 571 31.80 -8.88 21.88
N ASN A 572 33.02 -8.58 21.43
CA ASN A 572 34.07 -9.57 21.19
C ASN A 572 35.06 -9.63 22.36
N LEU A 573 35.58 -10.81 22.67
CA LEU A 573 36.62 -11.03 23.67
C LEU A 573 37.98 -11.27 22.99
N GLU A 574 39.05 -10.78 23.61
CA GLU A 574 40.43 -11.01 23.15
C GLU A 574 41.07 -12.13 23.97
N PRO A 575 41.79 -13.09 23.35
CA PRO A 575 42.50 -14.14 24.08
C PRO A 575 43.69 -13.56 24.88
N PHE A 576 44.01 -14.16 26.03
CA PHE A 576 45.23 -13.82 26.75
C PHE A 576 46.49 -14.17 25.93
N PRO A 577 47.51 -13.30 25.91
CA PRO A 577 48.76 -13.56 25.21
C PRO A 577 49.54 -14.76 25.78
N VAL A 578 50.27 -15.44 24.89
CA VAL A 578 51.18 -16.55 25.23
C VAL A 578 52.59 -16.01 25.45
N LEU A 579 53.11 -16.27 26.65
CA LEU A 579 54.51 -16.02 27.02
C LEU A 579 55.32 -17.31 26.86
N SER A 580 56.25 -17.32 25.91
CA SER A 580 57.19 -18.41 25.65
C SER A 580 58.50 -18.19 26.42
N ILE A 581 58.70 -18.89 27.54
CA ILE A 581 59.92 -18.80 28.34
C ILE A 581 60.94 -19.83 27.85
N LYS A 582 62.21 -19.43 27.73
CA LYS A 582 63.34 -20.26 27.27
C LYS A 582 64.53 -20.11 28.22
N SER A 583 65.33 -21.16 28.41
CA SER A 583 66.55 -21.13 29.21
C SER A 583 67.63 -22.07 28.66
N ASN A 584 68.87 -21.83 29.07
CA ASN A 584 70.01 -22.74 28.87
C ASN A 584 69.94 -24.00 29.77
N VAL A 585 69.05 -24.03 30.77
CA VAL A 585 68.92 -25.13 31.75
C VAL A 585 67.53 -25.78 31.70
N PRO A 586 67.40 -27.10 31.44
CA PRO A 586 66.14 -27.82 31.50
C PRO A 586 65.69 -28.10 32.94
N ASP A 587 64.38 -28.32 33.11
CA ASP A 587 63.65 -28.52 34.37
C ASP A 587 63.99 -27.48 35.46
N ALA A 588 64.30 -26.25 35.06
CA ALA A 588 64.26 -25.09 35.95
C ALA A 588 62.80 -24.73 36.23
N GLU A 589 62.50 -24.37 37.48
CA GLU A 589 61.16 -24.03 37.94
C GLU A 589 60.81 -22.58 37.64
N ILE A 590 59.60 -22.38 37.13
CA ILE A 590 59.10 -21.13 36.58
C ILE A 590 58.21 -20.46 37.61
N PHE A 591 58.55 -19.22 37.96
CA PHE A 591 57.72 -18.36 38.79
C PHE A 591 57.33 -17.10 38.00
N ILE A 592 56.04 -16.75 38.03
CA ILE A 592 55.48 -15.53 37.43
C ILE A 592 54.75 -14.78 38.54
N ASN A 593 55.19 -13.54 38.83
CA ASN A 593 54.77 -12.78 40.02
C ASN A 593 54.86 -13.62 41.31
N ASP A 594 55.99 -14.34 41.44
CA ASP A 594 56.34 -15.27 42.52
C ASP A 594 55.39 -16.46 42.75
N THR A 595 54.31 -16.60 41.95
CA THR A 595 53.49 -17.82 41.86
C THR A 595 54.17 -18.84 40.96
N ALA A 596 54.16 -20.13 41.31
CA ALA A 596 54.76 -21.20 40.51
C ALA A 596 53.87 -21.61 39.32
N TYR A 597 54.48 -21.82 38.15
CA TYR A 597 53.81 -22.22 36.90
C TYR A 597 54.35 -23.54 36.31
N GLY A 598 55.06 -24.34 37.11
CA GLY A 598 55.68 -25.61 36.67
C GLY A 598 57.14 -25.45 36.27
N LYS A 599 57.66 -26.37 35.44
CA LYS A 599 59.08 -26.45 35.08
C LYS A 599 59.27 -26.40 33.56
N LEU A 600 60.40 -25.84 33.12
CA LEU A 600 60.79 -25.81 31.71
C LEU A 600 61.05 -27.22 31.17
N LYS A 601 60.25 -27.69 30.21
CA LYS A 601 60.48 -28.95 29.51
C LYS A 601 61.42 -28.70 28.33
N ASP A 602 62.51 -29.46 28.24
CA ASP A 602 63.53 -29.30 27.19
C ASP A 602 64.05 -27.84 27.08
N GLY A 603 64.11 -27.15 28.23
CA GLY A 603 64.52 -25.74 28.35
C GLY A 603 63.46 -24.71 27.95
N LYS A 604 62.19 -25.09 27.74
CA LYS A 604 61.11 -24.20 27.25
C LYS A 604 59.77 -24.41 27.97
N ALA A 605 58.91 -23.39 27.96
CA ALA A 605 57.48 -23.51 28.30
C ALA A 605 56.67 -22.36 27.68
N ASP A 606 55.43 -22.64 27.26
CA ASP A 606 54.48 -21.64 26.75
C ASP A 606 53.32 -21.48 27.74
N ILE A 607 53.09 -20.26 28.24
CA ILE A 607 52.13 -19.97 29.31
C ILE A 607 51.20 -18.83 28.89
N LYS A 608 49.88 -19.05 28.90
CA LYS A 608 48.90 -17.97 28.73
C LYS A 608 48.87 -17.09 29.99
N VAL A 609 49.10 -15.78 29.83
CA VAL A 609 49.09 -14.83 30.94
C VAL A 609 48.27 -13.59 30.60
N GLY A 610 47.48 -13.08 31.56
CA GLY A 610 46.81 -11.78 31.38
C GLY A 610 47.83 -10.66 31.17
N ARG A 611 47.45 -9.59 30.46
CA ARG A 611 48.36 -8.48 30.09
C ARG A 611 49.05 -7.78 31.28
N GLY A 612 50.05 -6.97 30.99
CA GLY A 612 50.78 -6.12 31.95
C GLY A 612 52.14 -6.67 32.38
N THR A 613 52.84 -5.94 33.25
CA THR A 613 54.18 -6.32 33.75
C THR A 613 54.13 -7.58 34.61
N LYS A 614 54.99 -8.54 34.29
CA LYS A 614 55.23 -9.78 35.05
C LYS A 614 56.68 -9.83 35.53
N LYS A 615 56.87 -10.25 36.78
CA LYS A 615 58.17 -10.67 37.33
C LYS A 615 58.37 -12.14 36.98
N LEU A 616 59.29 -12.42 36.06
CA LEU A 616 59.63 -13.78 35.61
C LEU A 616 60.89 -14.23 36.34
N ARG A 617 60.82 -15.33 37.08
CA ARG A 617 61.92 -15.87 37.88
C ARG A 617 62.12 -17.35 37.58
N LEU A 618 63.36 -17.76 37.30
CA LEU A 618 63.74 -19.16 37.12
C LEU A 618 64.62 -19.64 38.27
N VAL A 619 64.39 -20.87 38.73
CA VAL A 619 65.17 -21.51 39.80
C VAL A 619 65.63 -22.91 39.39
N LYS A 620 66.90 -23.23 39.63
CA LYS A 620 67.44 -24.59 39.55
C LYS A 620 68.50 -24.78 40.64
N GLU A 621 68.49 -25.93 41.30
CA GLU A 621 69.56 -26.28 42.24
C GLU A 621 70.93 -26.31 41.55
N GLY A 622 71.97 -25.77 42.21
CA GLY A 622 73.31 -25.61 41.66
C GLY A 622 73.50 -24.43 40.70
N TYR A 623 72.45 -23.61 40.49
CA TYR A 623 72.50 -22.40 39.68
C TYR A 623 72.01 -21.17 40.46
N LYS A 624 72.51 -19.98 40.10
CA LYS A 624 71.98 -18.71 40.61
C LYS A 624 70.59 -18.46 40.02
N ALA A 625 69.60 -18.20 40.88
CA ALA A 625 68.24 -17.91 40.43
C ALA A 625 68.18 -16.54 39.72
N ALA A 626 67.82 -16.53 38.44
CA ALA A 626 67.68 -15.32 37.65
C ALA A 626 66.23 -14.79 37.69
N SER A 627 66.07 -13.47 37.65
CA SER A 627 64.77 -12.79 37.61
C SER A 627 64.80 -11.58 36.67
N ILE A 628 63.75 -11.41 35.85
CA ILE A 628 63.54 -10.21 35.04
C ILE A 628 62.11 -9.69 35.18
N TYR A 629 61.87 -8.42 34.85
CA TYR A 629 60.53 -7.87 34.67
C TYR A 629 60.24 -7.69 33.19
N LYS A 630 59.05 -8.09 32.75
CA LYS A 630 58.64 -8.00 31.35
C LYS A 630 57.17 -7.61 31.22
N TYR A 631 56.89 -6.58 30.42
CA TYR A 631 55.53 -6.15 30.08
C TYR A 631 54.99 -7.00 28.92
N ILE A 632 53.87 -7.69 29.14
CA ILE A 632 53.25 -8.57 28.14
C ILE A 632 51.94 -7.92 27.64
N ASP A 633 51.88 -7.60 26.34
CA ASP A 633 50.67 -7.11 25.64
C ASP A 633 50.16 -8.10 24.58
N LYS A 634 51.09 -8.76 23.88
CA LYS A 634 50.92 -9.76 22.82
C LYS A 634 51.75 -11.01 23.11
N ASN A 635 51.69 -11.99 22.22
CA ASN A 635 52.54 -13.19 22.31
C ASN A 635 54.03 -12.80 22.25
N GLU A 636 54.84 -13.32 23.16
CA GLU A 636 56.24 -12.91 23.28
C GLU A 636 57.15 -14.05 23.77
N THR A 637 58.38 -14.08 23.26
CA THR A 637 59.45 -14.96 23.75
C THR A 637 60.36 -14.22 24.72
N VAL A 638 60.68 -14.88 25.84
CA VAL A 638 61.66 -14.42 26.82
C VAL A 638 62.72 -15.51 27.02
N THR A 639 64.00 -15.16 26.89
CA THR A 639 65.12 -16.03 27.29
C THR A 639 65.66 -15.56 28.64
N ILE A 640 65.86 -16.50 29.58
CA ILE A 640 66.50 -16.27 30.88
C ILE A 640 67.59 -17.32 31.06
N GLU A 641 68.84 -16.89 31.10
CA GLU A 641 69.98 -17.78 31.34
C GLU A 641 70.28 -17.90 32.83
N LEU A 642 70.73 -19.09 33.24
CA LEU A 642 71.11 -19.40 34.62
C LEU A 642 72.62 -19.70 34.70
N GLU A 643 73.32 -19.01 35.60
CA GLU A 643 74.75 -19.24 35.89
C GLU A 643 74.93 -20.41 36.87
N LYS A 644 75.87 -21.32 36.59
CA LYS A 644 76.22 -22.40 37.53
C LYS A 644 77.08 -21.88 38.68
N ILE A 645 76.79 -22.33 39.90
CA ILE A 645 77.53 -21.97 41.13
C ILE A 645 78.88 -22.70 41.18
N PHE A 646 79.93 -22.02 41.67
CA PHE A 646 81.26 -22.57 41.93
C PHE A 646 81.85 -21.98 43.22
N GLY A 647 82.45 -22.81 44.06
CA GLY A 647 83.30 -22.39 45.18
C GLY A 647 84.79 -22.50 44.84
N ILE A 648 85.64 -22.14 45.80
CA ILE A 648 87.10 -22.27 45.69
C ILE A 648 87.63 -23.07 46.89
N LEU A 649 88.44 -24.08 46.61
CA LEU A 649 89.16 -24.85 47.61
C LEU A 649 90.65 -24.45 47.60
N ASP A 650 91.05 -23.75 48.66
CA ASP A 650 92.42 -23.37 48.96
C ASP A 650 93.11 -24.51 49.75
N LEU A 651 94.12 -25.13 49.15
CA LEU A 651 94.88 -26.23 49.73
C LEU A 651 96.27 -25.78 50.13
N SER A 652 96.72 -26.21 51.31
CA SER A 652 98.09 -25.98 51.81
C SER A 652 98.73 -27.30 52.21
N ILE A 653 99.68 -27.81 51.43
CA ILE A 653 100.15 -29.21 51.50
C ILE A 653 101.59 -29.25 52.07
N TYR A 654 101.79 -30.06 53.11
CA TYR A 654 103.03 -30.22 53.86
C TYR A 654 103.42 -31.71 54.00
N PRO A 655 104.72 -32.05 54.06
CA PRO A 655 105.86 -31.26 53.61
C PRO A 655 105.92 -31.25 52.07
N ALA A 656 106.31 -30.13 51.47
CA ALA A 656 106.52 -30.03 50.01
C ALA A 656 107.98 -30.28 49.61
N ASN A 657 108.60 -31.31 50.19
CA ASN A 657 109.98 -31.74 49.88
C ASN A 657 110.04 -32.84 48.80
N THR A 658 108.96 -33.00 48.05
CA THR A 658 108.72 -34.06 47.05
C THR A 658 107.72 -33.55 46.01
N ASP A 659 107.51 -34.32 44.96
CA ASP A 659 106.51 -34.03 43.92
C ASP A 659 105.09 -34.22 44.47
N ILE A 660 104.17 -33.31 44.18
CA ILE A 660 102.78 -33.32 44.67
C ILE A 660 101.82 -33.18 43.50
N TYR A 661 100.84 -34.09 43.43
CA TYR A 661 99.80 -34.15 42.41
C TYR A 661 98.43 -34.08 43.08
N VAL A 662 97.53 -33.24 42.57
CA VAL A 662 96.18 -33.03 43.12
C VAL A 662 95.13 -33.33 42.07
N TYR A 663 94.22 -34.24 42.40
CA TYR A 663 93.13 -34.69 41.56
C TYR A 663 91.78 -34.25 42.14
N VAL A 664 90.83 -33.91 41.27
CA VAL A 664 89.40 -33.72 41.59
C VAL A 664 88.63 -34.75 40.78
N ASP A 665 87.80 -35.57 41.42
CA ASP A 665 87.03 -36.66 40.80
C ASP A 665 87.86 -37.54 39.86
N ASN A 666 89.05 -37.92 40.34
CA ASN A 666 90.08 -38.69 39.62
C ASN A 666 90.71 -38.02 38.38
N GLN A 667 90.34 -36.78 38.02
CA GLN A 667 91.04 -35.98 37.01
C GLN A 667 92.16 -35.15 37.65
N LEU A 668 93.36 -35.15 37.05
CA LEU A 668 94.49 -34.34 37.54
C LEU A 668 94.21 -32.86 37.24
N VAL A 669 94.12 -32.03 38.29
CA VAL A 669 93.85 -30.59 38.15
C VAL A 669 95.06 -29.71 38.44
N GLN A 670 96.00 -30.16 39.28
CA GLN A 670 97.20 -29.41 39.67
C GLN A 670 98.38 -30.33 39.98
N GLN A 671 99.60 -29.83 39.80
CA GLN A 671 100.84 -30.52 40.18
C GLN A 671 101.98 -29.53 40.50
N ALA A 672 102.93 -29.95 41.35
CA ALA A 672 104.18 -29.23 41.64
C ALA A 672 105.33 -30.24 41.83
N LEU A 673 106.54 -29.89 41.38
CA LEU A 673 107.70 -30.81 41.33
C LEU A 673 108.93 -30.24 42.04
N LYS A 674 109.71 -31.11 42.71
CA LYS A 674 111.04 -30.87 43.31
C LYS A 674 111.25 -29.53 44.03
N LEU A 675 110.33 -29.20 44.94
CA LEU A 675 110.51 -28.06 45.84
C LEU A 675 111.39 -28.44 47.05
N GLN A 676 112.28 -27.54 47.48
CA GLN A 676 112.90 -27.60 48.83
C GLN A 676 112.12 -26.71 49.81
N ALA A 677 110.79 -26.74 49.72
CA ALA A 677 109.89 -25.88 50.47
C ALA A 677 109.22 -26.62 51.64
N LYS A 678 108.83 -25.87 52.67
CA LYS A 678 108.06 -26.43 53.80
C LYS A 678 106.66 -26.86 53.36
N SER A 679 106.06 -26.16 52.39
CA SER A 679 104.73 -26.42 51.83
C SER A 679 104.55 -25.86 50.42
N VAL A 680 103.49 -26.32 49.74
CA VAL A 680 102.97 -25.75 48.48
C VAL A 680 101.48 -25.44 48.67
N ASN A 681 101.00 -24.38 48.00
CA ASN A 681 99.58 -24.00 48.04
C ASN A 681 98.95 -24.08 46.65
N PHE A 682 97.69 -24.50 46.57
CA PHE A 682 96.87 -24.50 45.34
C PHE A 682 95.50 -23.86 45.60
N LYS A 683 94.95 -23.18 44.59
CA LYS A 683 93.56 -22.72 44.55
C LYS A 683 92.81 -23.51 43.49
N LEU A 684 91.74 -24.23 43.85
CA LEU A 684 90.94 -25.04 42.94
C LEU A 684 89.53 -24.46 42.84
N ARG A 685 89.07 -24.04 41.65
CA ARG A 685 87.67 -23.67 41.43
C ARG A 685 86.84 -24.93 41.17
N ILE A 686 85.87 -25.22 42.03
CA ILE A 686 85.10 -26.46 42.03
C ILE A 686 83.60 -26.11 41.90
N PRO A 687 82.82 -26.77 41.02
CA PRO A 687 81.40 -26.47 40.85
C PRO A 687 80.58 -26.88 42.09
N TYR A 688 79.35 -26.38 42.20
CA TYR A 688 78.37 -26.86 43.18
C TYR A 688 78.16 -28.37 43.05
N GLY A 689 78.27 -29.08 44.18
CA GLY A 689 78.26 -30.53 44.26
C GLY A 689 79.19 -31.07 45.35
N SER A 690 79.20 -32.40 45.52
CA SER A 690 80.16 -33.11 46.36
C SER A 690 81.25 -33.70 45.47
N HIS A 691 82.52 -33.40 45.77
CA HIS A 691 83.67 -33.66 44.92
C HIS A 691 84.79 -34.35 45.70
N ASN A 692 85.39 -35.39 45.14
CA ASN A 692 86.48 -36.14 45.79
C ASN A 692 87.84 -35.55 45.43
N ILE A 693 88.64 -35.22 46.45
CA ILE A 693 89.96 -34.58 46.32
C ILE A 693 91.03 -35.57 46.75
N LEU A 694 91.88 -35.97 45.81
CA LEU A 694 92.91 -36.98 46.02
C LEU A 694 94.31 -36.38 45.76
N ILE A 695 95.14 -36.38 46.80
CA ILE A 695 96.51 -35.85 46.79
C ILE A 695 97.50 -37.02 46.83
N LYS A 696 98.44 -37.05 45.89
CA LYS A 696 99.48 -38.09 45.77
C LYS A 696 100.87 -37.45 45.76
N ALA A 697 101.82 -38.07 46.45
CA ALA A 697 103.20 -37.62 46.53
C ALA A 697 104.18 -38.80 46.73
N PRO A 698 105.29 -38.92 45.97
CA PRO A 698 106.23 -40.02 46.11
C PRO A 698 106.84 -40.09 47.52
N GLY A 699 106.83 -41.29 48.12
CA GLY A 699 107.35 -41.55 49.48
C GLY A 699 106.35 -41.28 50.63
N TYR A 700 105.14 -40.82 50.32
CA TYR A 700 104.07 -40.56 51.27
C TYR A 700 102.83 -41.39 50.95
N LYS A 701 101.98 -41.63 51.96
CA LYS A 701 100.66 -42.21 51.71
C LYS A 701 99.77 -41.17 51.01
N PRO A 702 98.97 -41.56 49.99
CA PRO A 702 97.95 -40.68 49.42
C PRO A 702 97.01 -40.15 50.50
N TYR A 703 96.56 -38.90 50.33
CA TYR A 703 95.59 -38.26 51.20
C TYR A 703 94.34 -37.92 50.39
N GLU A 704 93.19 -38.42 50.83
CA GLU A 704 91.93 -38.37 50.10
C GLU A 704 90.83 -37.81 51.00
N PHE A 705 89.97 -36.95 50.45
CA PHE A 705 88.83 -36.36 51.16
C PHE A 705 87.78 -35.79 50.21
N THR A 706 86.52 -35.87 50.60
CA THR A 706 85.44 -35.16 49.92
C THR A 706 85.39 -33.69 50.34
N VAL A 707 85.01 -32.81 49.41
CA VAL A 707 84.60 -31.43 49.65
C VAL A 707 83.18 -31.24 49.11
N ASP A 708 82.29 -30.64 49.90
CA ASP A 708 80.98 -30.20 49.42
C ASP A 708 81.04 -28.71 49.11
N ILE A 709 80.76 -28.32 47.87
CA ILE A 709 80.54 -26.93 47.47
C ILE A 709 79.04 -26.66 47.51
N LYS A 710 78.59 -25.87 48.49
CA LYS A 710 77.17 -25.53 48.70
C LYS A 710 76.83 -24.10 48.28
N SER A 711 77.84 -23.26 48.09
CA SER A 711 77.74 -21.86 47.68
C SER A 711 79.02 -21.38 46.98
N GLU A 712 79.14 -20.08 46.67
CA GLU A 712 80.39 -19.47 46.16
C GLU A 712 81.42 -19.22 47.28
N GLU A 713 81.63 -20.24 48.12
CA GLU A 713 82.46 -20.19 49.33
C GLU A 713 83.94 -20.50 49.07
N ASN A 714 84.81 -19.88 49.88
CA ASN A 714 86.24 -20.17 49.93
C ASN A 714 86.53 -21.14 51.08
N LEU A 715 86.79 -22.40 50.77
CA LEU A 715 87.13 -23.45 51.74
C LEU A 715 88.64 -23.58 51.85
N PHE A 716 89.17 -23.61 53.07
CA PHE A 716 90.62 -23.72 53.33
C PHE A 716 90.94 -25.07 53.97
N ARG A 717 91.92 -25.81 53.43
CA ARG A 717 92.34 -27.09 54.00
C ARG A 717 93.85 -27.32 53.96
N THR A 718 94.45 -27.34 55.15
CA THR A 718 95.83 -27.79 55.34
C THR A 718 95.89 -29.32 55.34
N VAL A 719 96.81 -29.88 54.55
CA VAL A 719 97.03 -31.33 54.42
C VAL A 719 98.46 -31.65 54.84
N ILE A 720 98.62 -32.52 55.84
CA ILE A 720 99.92 -33.00 56.30
C ILE A 720 100.07 -34.46 55.88
N LEU A 721 100.86 -34.68 54.83
CA LEU A 721 101.18 -35.97 54.27
C LEU A 721 102.06 -36.77 55.25
N ARG A 722 101.77 -38.07 55.39
CA ARG A 722 102.53 -38.98 56.26
C ARG A 722 103.39 -39.91 55.40
N GLU A 723 104.68 -39.97 55.70
CA GLU A 723 105.62 -40.89 55.06
C GLU A 723 105.14 -42.34 55.17
N THR A 724 105.48 -43.17 54.18
CA THR A 724 105.14 -44.61 54.25
C THR A 724 106.09 -45.34 55.23
N PRO A 725 105.68 -46.48 55.81
CA PRO A 725 106.53 -47.24 56.73
C PRO A 725 107.87 -47.65 56.13
N GLU A 726 107.93 -47.91 54.82
CA GLU A 726 109.15 -48.27 54.08
C GLU A 726 110.09 -47.06 53.99
N ASN A 727 109.56 -45.86 53.77
CA ASN A 727 110.34 -44.62 53.70
C ASN A 727 110.88 -44.22 55.09
N ILE A 728 110.06 -44.39 56.14
CA ILE A 728 110.47 -44.24 57.54
C ILE A 728 111.56 -45.26 57.91
N ALA A 729 111.37 -46.53 57.55
CA ALA A 729 112.34 -47.60 57.80
C ALA A 729 113.68 -47.34 57.07
N ARG A 730 113.63 -46.86 55.82
CA ARG A 730 114.81 -46.46 55.05
C ARG A 730 115.57 -45.33 55.74
N ARG A 731 114.89 -44.27 56.19
CA ARG A 731 115.51 -43.18 56.97
C ARG A 731 116.12 -43.67 58.30
N ILE A 732 115.47 -44.58 59.01
CA ILE A 732 115.98 -45.16 60.27
C ILE A 732 117.17 -46.10 60.03
N TYR A 733 117.17 -46.84 58.92
CA TYR A 733 118.30 -47.67 58.50
C TYR A 733 119.51 -46.79 58.15
N ASP A 734 119.31 -45.74 57.34
CA ASP A 734 120.36 -44.80 56.94
C ASP A 734 120.93 -43.99 58.11
N SER A 735 120.16 -43.74 59.18
CA SER A 735 120.67 -43.12 60.40
C SER A 735 121.44 -44.11 61.29
N LYS A 736 120.92 -45.33 61.49
CA LYS A 736 121.61 -46.37 62.29
C LYS A 736 122.90 -46.88 61.64
N MET A 737 122.96 -46.95 60.30
CA MET A 737 124.19 -47.32 59.59
C MET A 737 125.29 -46.25 59.69
N ARG A 738 124.95 -44.97 59.85
CA ARG A 738 125.93 -43.91 60.15
C ARG A 738 126.49 -44.05 61.57
N ALA A 739 125.64 -44.36 62.55
CA ALA A 739 126.05 -44.52 63.94
C ALA A 739 127.00 -45.73 64.17
N LYS A 740 126.78 -46.87 63.49
CA LYS A 740 127.62 -48.06 63.67
C LYS A 740 129.03 -47.98 63.03
N LYS A 741 129.31 -46.99 62.17
CA LYS A 741 130.63 -46.85 61.51
C LYS A 741 131.72 -46.22 62.38
N GLY A 742 131.41 -45.72 63.57
CA GLY A 742 132.36 -44.99 64.43
C GLY A 742 132.93 -45.79 65.63
N ALA A 743 132.56 -47.06 65.82
CA ALA A 743 132.77 -47.77 67.09
C ALA A 743 133.35 -49.19 66.98
N ILE A 744 133.97 -49.55 65.85
CA ILE A 744 134.74 -50.81 65.69
C ILE A 744 136.15 -50.49 65.16
N THR A 745 136.73 -49.43 65.72
CA THR A 745 138.17 -49.27 65.88
C THR A 745 138.43 -49.46 67.37
N PHE A 746 139.44 -50.25 67.75
CA PHE A 746 139.67 -50.76 69.12
C PHE A 746 138.67 -51.81 69.65
N SER A 747 138.93 -53.09 69.35
CA SER A 747 138.99 -54.19 70.35
C SER A 747 139.44 -55.50 69.68
N ILE A 748 140.59 -56.06 70.11
CA ILE A 748 141.12 -57.41 69.79
C ILE A 748 141.37 -57.70 68.29
N LEU A 749 142.55 -58.07 67.79
CA LEU A 749 143.94 -58.14 68.28
C LEU A 749 144.26 -58.91 69.58
N SER A 750 144.43 -60.22 69.47
CA SER A 750 145.44 -60.98 70.24
C SER A 750 145.81 -62.29 69.54
N LEU A 751 147.06 -62.43 69.13
CA LEU A 751 147.70 -63.73 68.83
C LEU A 751 147.88 -64.49 70.17
N THR A 752 148.04 -65.83 70.22
CA THR A 752 149.29 -66.56 69.91
C THR A 752 149.12 -68.04 69.53
N ALA A 753 150.11 -68.53 68.76
CA ALA A 753 150.63 -69.91 68.74
C ALA A 753 149.88 -71.05 68.01
N THR A 754 150.46 -71.45 66.87
CA THR A 754 150.72 -72.84 66.41
C THR A 754 149.61 -73.90 66.33
N GLY A 755 149.23 -74.25 65.09
CA GLY A 755 149.78 -75.47 64.44
C GLY A 755 148.98 -76.78 64.41
N ILE A 756 148.52 -77.15 63.20
CA ILE A 756 148.24 -78.52 62.69
C ILE A 756 147.07 -79.29 63.35
N GLY A 757 146.14 -79.82 62.54
CA GLY A 757 145.15 -80.82 62.98
C GLY A 757 144.03 -81.07 61.95
N ALA A 758 143.71 -82.34 61.66
CA ALA A 758 142.82 -82.74 60.57
C ALA A 758 141.52 -83.45 61.03
N PHE A 759 140.50 -83.38 60.18
CA PHE A 759 139.40 -84.37 59.97
C PHE A 759 138.35 -84.65 61.09
N ILE A 760 137.07 -84.65 60.65
CA ILE A 760 135.91 -85.48 61.08
C ILE A 760 135.50 -85.49 62.57
N TYR A 761 134.24 -85.09 62.85
CA TYR A 761 133.23 -86.01 63.45
C TYR A 761 131.77 -85.55 63.23
N HIS A 762 130.80 -86.34 63.72
CA HIS A 762 129.41 -86.38 63.27
C HIS A 762 128.40 -86.58 64.43
N SER A 763 127.14 -86.13 64.23
CA SER A 763 125.90 -86.59 64.88
C SER A 763 125.45 -86.11 66.29
N LYS A 764 124.10 -86.06 66.44
CA LYS A 764 123.23 -86.14 67.66
C LYS A 764 123.44 -85.13 68.81
N SER A 765 122.41 -84.55 69.42
CA SER A 765 121.02 -84.99 69.69
C SER A 765 120.04 -83.80 69.55
N GLU A 766 118.80 -83.94 69.08
CA GLU A 766 117.60 -84.62 69.63
C GLU A 766 116.90 -83.94 70.84
N LYS A 767 115.60 -83.65 70.65
CA LYS A 767 114.51 -83.54 71.65
C LYS A 767 114.45 -82.36 72.65
N LEU A 768 114.07 -81.18 72.13
CA LEU A 768 112.68 -80.70 72.31
C LEU A 768 112.12 -80.45 70.89
N TYR A 769 111.11 -81.13 70.34
CA TYR A 769 110.04 -82.00 70.85
C TYR A 769 108.80 -81.30 71.44
N ASP A 770 107.79 -81.19 70.58
CA ASP A 770 106.37 -81.47 70.82
C ASP A 770 105.40 -80.48 71.50
N GLU A 771 105.80 -79.29 71.94
CA GLU A 771 104.84 -78.34 72.59
C GLU A 771 104.49 -77.03 71.86
N TYR A 772 104.84 -76.87 70.57
CA TYR A 772 104.08 -75.94 69.69
C TYR A 772 103.76 -76.47 68.28
N MET A 773 103.89 -77.78 68.05
CA MET A 773 103.41 -78.46 66.83
C MET A 773 101.86 -78.59 66.77
N LYS A 774 101.11 -77.71 67.46
CA LYS A 774 99.69 -77.85 67.79
C LYS A 774 98.82 -76.59 67.58
N LEU A 775 99.21 -75.69 66.67
CA LEU A 775 98.29 -74.69 66.08
C LEU A 775 98.13 -74.82 64.55
N THR A 776 98.10 -76.08 64.14
CA THR A 776 97.08 -76.64 63.21
C THR A 776 97.00 -76.09 61.78
N LYS A 777 97.70 -76.79 60.88
CA LYS A 777 96.95 -77.45 59.79
C LYS A 777 96.12 -78.58 60.41
N LEU A 778 94.85 -78.33 60.68
CA LEU A 778 93.86 -79.39 60.88
C LEU A 778 92.94 -79.42 59.66
N VAL A 779 92.60 -80.63 59.21
CA VAL A 779 91.26 -80.97 58.69
C VAL A 779 90.83 -80.08 57.52
N GLU A 780 91.00 -80.46 56.26
CA GLU A 780 90.55 -81.71 55.61
C GLU A 780 89.14 -82.21 56.00
N MET A 781 88.34 -81.33 56.60
CA MET A 781 86.95 -81.16 56.25
C MET A 781 86.93 -79.91 55.36
N GLN A 782 86.46 -79.94 54.12
CA GLN A 782 85.60 -80.95 53.51
C GLN A 782 85.70 -80.73 51.97
N LYS A 783 85.83 -81.70 51.05
CA LYS A 783 85.41 -83.13 51.00
C LYS A 783 83.90 -83.40 51.24
N LYS A 784 83.16 -82.29 51.34
CA LYS A 784 81.78 -81.97 50.91
C LYS A 784 81.93 -80.43 50.76
N TYR A 785 82.17 -79.88 49.59
CA TYR A 785 81.14 -79.80 48.57
C TYR A 785 81.67 -79.98 47.14
N ASN A 786 82.94 -80.35 46.93
CA ASN A 786 83.47 -80.73 45.60
C ASN A 786 82.87 -82.04 45.03
N GLU A 787 81.79 -82.55 45.63
CA GLU A 787 81.08 -83.77 45.22
C GLU A 787 79.55 -83.66 45.28
N TYR A 788 79.03 -82.44 45.40
CA TYR A 788 77.61 -82.10 45.24
C TYR A 788 77.61 -80.71 44.61
N LYS A 789 77.15 -80.45 43.39
CA LYS A 789 76.79 -81.35 42.28
C LYS A 789 77.63 -80.91 41.06
N LYS A 790 78.40 -81.74 40.35
CA LYS A 790 78.31 -83.19 40.08
C LYS A 790 76.99 -83.58 39.40
N THR A 791 77.05 -84.44 38.37
CA THR A 791 75.92 -84.96 37.60
C THR A 791 75.03 -83.89 36.94
N VAL A 792 74.99 -83.73 35.61
CA VAL A 792 74.72 -84.77 34.60
C VAL A 792 73.44 -85.55 34.91
N GLN A 793 72.29 -84.94 34.67
CA GLN A 793 71.28 -85.56 33.81
C GLN A 793 71.00 -84.57 32.66
N ILE A 794 71.37 -84.86 31.42
CA ILE A 794 71.01 -85.98 30.52
C ILE A 794 69.73 -85.67 29.73
N ARG A 795 69.99 -85.33 28.45
CA ARG A 795 69.28 -85.75 27.22
C ARG A 795 67.76 -85.59 27.08
N ASN A 796 67.41 -85.50 25.79
CA ASN A 796 66.26 -86.13 25.14
C ASN A 796 64.87 -85.51 25.34
N ILE A 797 64.15 -85.51 24.21
CA ILE A 797 62.73 -85.91 24.07
C ILE A 797 61.73 -84.99 24.82
N LEU A 798 61.04 -84.09 24.12
CA LEU A 798 59.84 -84.38 23.30
C LEU A 798 58.63 -84.75 24.18
N ILE A 799 57.60 -83.89 24.16
CA ILE A 799 56.21 -84.14 24.56
C ILE A 799 55.92 -84.35 26.07
N ALA A 800 54.89 -83.62 26.54
CA ALA A 800 54.07 -83.89 27.74
C ALA A 800 54.74 -83.80 29.13
N SER A 801 54.02 -83.47 30.22
CA SER A 801 52.72 -82.77 30.38
C SER A 801 52.57 -82.35 31.86
N SER A 802 51.54 -81.55 32.17
CA SER A 802 50.84 -81.47 33.47
C SER A 802 51.69 -81.48 34.76
N ALA A 803 51.87 -80.34 35.44
CA ALA A 803 50.93 -79.81 36.45
C ALA A 803 51.00 -80.59 37.79
N ILE A 804 50.77 -80.00 38.98
CA ILE A 804 49.70 -79.08 39.41
C ILE A 804 50.28 -78.15 40.51
N PHE A 805 49.92 -76.87 40.68
CA PHE A 805 48.97 -75.97 39.99
C PHE A 805 49.71 -75.08 38.93
N ALA A 806 49.11 -74.18 38.12
CA ALA A 806 48.56 -72.83 38.40
C ALA A 806 49.41 -71.93 39.35
N VAL A 807 49.50 -70.60 39.18
CA VAL A 807 48.73 -69.69 38.28
C VAL A 807 49.62 -69.13 37.12
N SER A 808 49.64 -67.81 36.84
CA SER A 808 50.19 -67.16 35.62
C SER A 808 50.34 -65.61 35.86
N SER A 809 50.68 -64.68 34.93
CA SER A 809 50.80 -64.68 33.45
C SER A 809 51.57 -63.45 32.88
N VAL A 810 51.67 -63.36 31.54
CA VAL A 810 52.01 -62.21 30.64
C VAL A 810 53.45 -61.60 30.61
N TYR A 811 54.20 -61.72 29.47
CA TYR A 811 54.94 -60.66 28.67
C TYR A 811 55.97 -61.21 27.59
N PHE A 812 56.51 -60.38 26.66
CA PHE A 812 57.43 -60.68 25.48
C PHE A 812 58.09 -59.37 24.88
N LEU A 813 59.11 -59.23 23.97
CA LEU A 813 60.34 -59.99 23.55
C LEU A 813 61.49 -59.13 22.84
N ILE A 814 62.07 -59.47 21.64
CA ILE A 814 63.50 -59.19 21.20
C ILE A 814 63.72 -58.62 19.71
N LYS A 815 64.99 -58.47 19.21
CA LYS A 815 65.53 -57.76 17.98
C LYS A 815 66.55 -58.67 17.17
N LYS A 816 67.39 -58.36 16.12
CA LYS A 816 67.89 -57.23 15.25
C LYS A 816 68.71 -57.79 14.01
N VAL A 817 69.12 -57.00 12.96
CA VAL A 817 70.35 -57.06 12.04
C VAL A 817 70.14 -56.34 10.65
N ASP A 818 71.18 -56.17 9.79
CA ASP A 818 71.44 -55.13 8.73
C ASP A 818 71.70 -55.75 7.30
N TYR A 819 72.24 -55.18 6.17
CA TYR A 819 72.95 -53.92 5.74
C TYR A 819 73.09 -53.87 4.16
N ASP A 820 73.28 -52.69 3.48
CA ASP A 820 74.26 -52.34 2.36
C ASP A 820 73.81 -51.31 1.24
N LYS A 821 74.78 -50.47 0.78
CA LYS A 821 75.00 -49.65 -0.48
C LYS A 821 73.99 -48.73 -1.27
N ILE A 822 74.44 -47.46 -1.47
CA ILE A 822 74.67 -46.67 -2.74
C ILE A 822 73.67 -45.64 -3.40
N TYR A 823 74.20 -44.41 -3.62
CA TYR A 823 73.93 -43.33 -4.64
C TYR A 823 72.66 -42.44 -4.63
N LYS A 824 72.40 -41.68 -5.73
CA LYS A 824 72.26 -40.19 -5.75
C LYS A 824 71.23 -39.65 -6.78
N ASP A 825 70.68 -38.45 -6.49
CA ASP A 825 70.14 -37.39 -7.40
C ASP A 825 68.84 -37.57 -8.29
N VAL A 826 67.80 -36.78 -7.93
CA VAL A 826 67.04 -35.80 -8.80
C VAL A 826 65.80 -36.21 -9.69
N ILE A 827 64.63 -35.64 -9.32
CA ILE A 827 63.43 -35.18 -10.12
C ILE A 827 62.21 -36.09 -10.49
N LYS A 828 61.01 -35.62 -10.02
CA LYS A 828 59.59 -35.68 -10.50
C LYS A 828 58.93 -36.96 -11.06
N SER A 829 57.66 -37.16 -10.67
CA SER A 829 56.53 -37.40 -11.60
C SER A 829 55.13 -37.02 -11.03
N GLU A 830 54.18 -36.68 -11.91
CA GLU A 830 52.75 -36.45 -11.58
C GLU A 830 51.91 -37.74 -11.78
N VAL A 831 50.65 -37.79 -11.29
CA VAL A 831 49.46 -38.30 -12.04
C VAL A 831 48.18 -37.69 -11.42
N SER A 832 47.14 -37.52 -12.25
CA SER A 832 45.89 -36.78 -12.05
C SER A 832 44.71 -37.58 -11.46
N LEU A 833 43.49 -37.04 -11.54
CA LEU A 833 42.27 -37.60 -10.94
C LEU A 833 41.01 -37.27 -11.76
N ASN A 834 40.19 -38.29 -12.11
CA ASN A 834 39.01 -38.16 -12.98
C ASN A 834 37.67 -38.26 -12.24
N TYR A 835 36.61 -37.71 -12.85
CA TYR A 835 35.25 -37.60 -12.33
C TYR A 835 34.24 -38.29 -13.26
N ILE A 836 33.19 -38.90 -12.69
CA ILE A 836 32.00 -39.39 -13.43
C ILE A 836 30.74 -38.92 -12.65
N SER A 837 29.68 -38.53 -13.34
CA SER A 837 28.51 -37.87 -12.74
C SER A 837 27.17 -38.40 -13.23
N SER A 838 26.18 -38.44 -12.33
CA SER A 838 24.76 -38.23 -12.64
C SER A 838 23.97 -38.05 -11.35
N GLY A 839 23.22 -36.95 -11.21
CA GLY A 839 22.32 -36.70 -10.07
C GLY A 839 23.00 -36.68 -8.69
N ASN A 840 22.26 -37.13 -7.67
CA ASN A 840 22.79 -37.29 -6.31
C ASN A 840 23.76 -38.48 -6.26
N VAL A 841 25.03 -38.23 -5.90
CA VAL A 841 26.04 -39.24 -5.45
C VAL A 841 26.57 -40.13 -6.61
N LYS A 842 27.89 -40.35 -6.85
CA LYS A 842 29.13 -39.87 -6.19
C LYS A 842 30.39 -40.21 -7.04
N MET A 843 31.54 -39.71 -6.53
CA MET A 843 32.88 -40.32 -6.52
C MET A 843 33.87 -40.09 -7.68
N VAL A 844 35.14 -40.20 -7.27
CA VAL A 844 36.37 -39.67 -7.86
C VAL A 844 37.49 -40.61 -7.37
N SER A 845 38.35 -41.14 -8.25
CA SER A 845 39.31 -42.21 -7.88
C SER A 845 40.51 -42.31 -8.83
N VAL A 846 41.73 -42.66 -8.39
CA VAL A 846 42.68 -41.86 -7.57
C VAL A 846 44.06 -42.01 -8.25
N SER A 847 45.04 -41.17 -7.87
CA SER A 847 46.47 -41.54 -7.76
C SER A 847 47.32 -41.66 -9.04
N VAL A 848 48.63 -41.40 -9.00
CA VAL A 848 49.51 -40.55 -8.15
C VAL A 848 50.92 -40.63 -8.76
N ARG A 849 51.79 -39.65 -8.48
CA ARG A 849 53.25 -39.88 -8.31
C ARG A 849 53.88 -38.74 -7.50
N PHE A 850 55.19 -38.87 -7.24
CA PHE A 850 55.98 -38.11 -6.26
C PHE A 850 57.08 -37.27 -6.95
#